data_AF-A0A2S4PWK0-F1
#
_entry.id   AF-A0A2S4PWK0-F1
#
_cell.length_a   1.000
_cell.length_b   1.000
_cell.length_c   1.000
_cell.angle_alpha   90.00
_cell.angle_beta   90.00
_cell.angle_gamma   90.00
#
_symmetry.space_group_name_H-M   'P 1'
#
loop_
_entity.id
_entity.type
_entity.pdbx_description
1 polymer ?
#
loop_
_entity_poly.entity_id
_entity_poly.type
_entity_poly.pdbx_seq_one_letter_code
_entity_poly.pdbx_strand_id
1 'polypeptide(L)'
;MQKEDMHHVRVLTRVGHNVQHPNVCAICFSNSKVVRTFSLILIRKFSEFFADEFKKVCRCCRFRKYTNTKLIYVTDKITKKNRFSFSRYIQDSFWKEERIHAVGYLKNIYILKKDLVFAHMIGPTGDDSNRLQLITRQPQIIQQLQDIALHSPISIVGSCRTKKLPREINESQLAIESICPPEFTPIHRLEVDLEDISCLNSFPDDLSIGKSQVFTPESRYLQIRHNNGLKQRLIFRSTVAKAVRNILDDFHEIETPILFKSTPEGAKEFIVPSRKPGFAYALPQSPQQYKQILMASGIDRYYQFARCFRDEDLRADRQPEFTQIDLEISFADGEQIMNIVESLIKKIYIQFADQISSKLVPQDNVDKTIVFPRISYHAAMSRYGSDKPDLRIPGSIIRIDKIISQDLSKMLTDIPEPIIEVCKLRLNTSPRKAWEFVKGFMDSSDSNIFKLNPDGAPGFAVYDFTKPMSGLQIFGFEGVANLEKIYQLQDQDTFSHDESYFIDREFKQGDLFLVQARKNLPYLGGSTMLGKLRAAFYKAAIKESLIERDQGHYYLWVTEFPLFTLDNDNSTGQGGRSGFHATHHPFTAPKTIKDVDLLLHDPLKAIADHYDLVVNGIELGGGSRRIHVAEMQKFVMKNVLQLSDERMNDFLHLFNALAAGCPPHAGMALGFDRLIAILTNQDSVKDVIAFPKSSKGDDLMVKSPSPISDTELE
;
A
#
# COMPACT_ATOMS: atom_id res chain seq x y z
N MET A 1 -2.75 -49.93 -48.29
CA MET A 1 -4.11 -50.17 -48.81
C MET A 1 -4.69 -48.81 -49.15
N GLN A 2 -4.51 -48.36 -50.40
CA GLN A 2 -5.55 -48.35 -51.45
C GLN A 2 -6.77 -47.50 -51.03
N LYS A 3 -6.84 -46.25 -51.53
CA LYS A 3 -7.51 -45.82 -52.79
C LYS A 3 -8.94 -45.39 -52.47
N GLU A 4 -9.27 -44.10 -52.54
CA GLU A 4 -9.90 -43.40 -53.70
C GLU A 4 -11.17 -42.75 -53.09
N ASP A 5 -11.63 -41.53 -53.37
CA ASP A 5 -11.37 -40.55 -54.42
C ASP A 5 -11.93 -39.17 -53.97
N MET A 6 -11.22 -38.05 -54.18
CA MET A 6 -11.41 -37.04 -55.25
C MET A 6 -12.79 -36.32 -55.22
N HIS A 7 -12.98 -35.01 -55.42
CA HIS A 7 -12.25 -33.95 -56.15
C HIS A 7 -12.89 -32.60 -55.74
N HIS A 8 -12.14 -31.50 -55.52
CA HIS A 8 -11.95 -30.32 -56.41
C HIS A 8 -11.60 -29.14 -55.44
N VAL A 9 -10.67 -28.20 -55.60
CA VAL A 9 -9.93 -27.60 -56.74
C VAL A 9 -8.53 -27.16 -56.23
N ARG A 10 -7.52 -27.24 -57.11
CA ARG A 10 -6.12 -26.84 -56.90
C ARG A 10 -5.75 -25.66 -57.82
N VAL A 11 -4.84 -24.80 -57.33
CA VAL A 11 -3.66 -24.20 -58.05
C VAL A 11 -3.95 -22.95 -58.91
N LEU A 12 -3.24 -21.81 -58.78
CA LEU A 12 -1.84 -21.46 -59.15
C LEU A 12 -1.40 -20.17 -58.40
N THR A 13 -0.24 -20.05 -57.70
CA THR A 13 1.15 -19.73 -58.16
C THR A 13 1.26 -18.54 -59.12
N ARG A 14 2.30 -17.68 -59.19
CA ARG A 14 3.55 -17.31 -58.48
C ARG A 14 4.26 -16.36 -59.50
N VAL A 15 5.19 -15.51 -59.05
CA VAL A 15 6.22 -14.77 -59.87
C VAL A 15 5.69 -13.52 -60.60
N GLY A 16 6.33 -12.34 -60.55
CA GLY A 16 7.57 -11.93 -59.90
C GLY A 16 7.93 -10.47 -60.25
N HIS A 17 8.99 -9.98 -59.59
CA HIS A 17 9.87 -8.86 -59.93
C HIS A 17 9.22 -7.45 -60.00
N ASN A 18 9.77 -6.36 -59.46
CA ASN A 18 11.18 -6.03 -59.26
C ASN A 18 11.28 -4.72 -58.41
N VAL A 19 12.47 -4.50 -57.86
CA VAL A 19 13.08 -3.23 -57.42
C VAL A 19 12.97 -2.78 -55.95
N GLN A 20 14.16 -2.84 -55.34
CA GLN A 20 14.78 -2.16 -54.21
C GLN A 20 14.15 -0.84 -53.71
N HIS A 21 14.02 -0.74 -52.38
CA HIS A 21 14.02 0.53 -51.63
C HIS A 21 15.44 1.04 -51.41
N PRO A 22 15.63 2.37 -51.31
CA PRO A 22 16.10 2.89 -50.02
C PRO A 22 15.37 4.18 -49.57
N ASN A 23 15.37 4.36 -48.24
CA ASN A 23 15.32 5.60 -47.46
C ASN A 23 14.10 6.53 -47.45
N VAL A 24 13.54 6.65 -46.22
CA VAL A 24 13.31 7.88 -45.44
C VAL A 24 12.17 8.85 -45.84
N CYS A 25 11.46 9.25 -44.76
CA CYS A 25 10.66 10.45 -44.53
C CYS A 25 9.16 10.46 -44.90
N ALA A 26 8.36 10.51 -43.82
CA ALA A 26 7.29 11.45 -43.53
C ALA A 26 6.36 11.91 -44.68
N ILE A 27 5.05 11.77 -44.47
CA ILE A 27 4.06 12.87 -44.56
C ILE A 27 2.70 12.38 -44.03
N CYS A 28 2.10 13.20 -43.18
CA CYS A 28 0.71 13.17 -42.74
C CYS A 28 -0.28 13.09 -43.92
N PHE A 29 -1.33 12.27 -43.80
CA PHE A 29 -2.59 12.54 -44.48
C PHE A 29 -3.77 12.53 -43.52
N SER A 30 -4.18 13.74 -43.18
CA SER A 30 -5.50 14.13 -42.71
C SER A 30 -6.59 13.80 -43.74
N ASN A 31 -7.79 13.50 -43.24
CA ASN A 31 -9.09 13.59 -43.93
C ASN A 31 -9.30 12.74 -45.20
N SER A 32 -10.05 11.65 -45.08
CA SER A 32 -11.10 11.35 -46.06
C SER A 32 -12.19 10.43 -45.50
N LYS A 33 -13.45 10.71 -45.89
CA LYS A 33 -14.65 9.88 -45.66
C LYS A 33 -14.57 8.47 -46.28
N VAL A 34 -13.49 8.13 -46.99
CA VAL A 34 -13.37 6.90 -47.81
C VAL A 34 -12.95 5.69 -46.97
N VAL A 35 -12.19 5.87 -45.89
CA VAL A 35 -11.77 4.76 -45.00
C VAL A 35 -12.92 4.19 -44.17
N ARG A 36 -13.92 5.01 -43.81
CA ARG A 36 -15.08 4.55 -43.04
C ARG A 36 -15.99 3.61 -43.82
N THR A 37 -16.16 3.83 -45.13
CA THR A 37 -17.06 3.02 -45.96
C THR A 37 -16.47 1.64 -46.26
N PHE A 38 -15.14 1.54 -46.45
CA PHE A 38 -14.47 0.26 -46.68
C PHE A 38 -14.41 -0.63 -45.43
N SER A 39 -14.17 -0.07 -44.24
CA SER A 39 -14.19 -0.84 -42.99
C SER A 39 -15.60 -1.35 -42.63
N LEU A 40 -16.66 -0.59 -42.92
CA LEU A 40 -18.04 -1.00 -42.66
C LEU A 40 -18.51 -2.16 -43.55
N ILE A 41 -18.05 -2.23 -44.80
CA ILE A 41 -18.39 -3.31 -45.73
C ILE A 41 -17.62 -4.60 -45.38
N LEU A 42 -16.35 -4.48 -44.97
CA LEU A 42 -15.56 -5.64 -44.54
C LEU A 42 -16.09 -6.23 -43.22
N ILE A 43 -16.48 -5.39 -42.26
CA ILE A 43 -17.06 -5.82 -40.98
C ILE A 43 -18.43 -6.47 -41.18
N ARG A 44 -19.28 -5.93 -42.08
CA ARG A 44 -20.57 -6.56 -42.39
C ARG A 44 -20.41 -7.93 -43.03
N LYS A 45 -19.54 -8.06 -44.04
CA LYS A 45 -19.28 -9.37 -44.69
C LYS A 45 -18.61 -10.38 -43.74
N PHE A 46 -17.76 -9.93 -42.82
CA PHE A 46 -17.20 -10.82 -41.79
C PHE A 46 -18.25 -11.30 -40.77
N SER A 47 -19.21 -10.44 -40.39
CA SER A 47 -20.29 -10.81 -39.47
C SER A 47 -21.30 -11.79 -40.07
N GLU A 48 -21.59 -11.67 -41.37
CA GLU A 48 -22.51 -12.57 -42.08
C GLU A 48 -21.88 -13.95 -42.31
N PHE A 49 -20.58 -14.00 -42.59
CA PHE A 49 -19.87 -15.27 -42.81
C PHE A 49 -19.76 -16.12 -41.54
N PHE A 50 -19.52 -15.50 -40.38
CA PHE A 50 -19.49 -16.21 -39.10
C PHE A 50 -20.89 -16.65 -38.61
N ALA A 51 -21.94 -15.89 -38.94
CA ALA A 51 -23.30 -16.21 -38.50
C ALA A 51 -23.83 -17.52 -39.11
N ASP A 52 -23.45 -17.85 -40.35
CA ASP A 52 -23.90 -19.07 -41.02
C ASP A 52 -23.07 -20.32 -40.65
N GLU A 53 -21.78 -20.17 -40.34
CA GLU A 53 -20.98 -21.26 -39.75
C GLU A 53 -21.42 -21.59 -38.31
N PHE A 54 -21.73 -20.57 -37.50
CA PHE A 54 -22.22 -20.77 -36.12
C PHE A 54 -23.56 -21.54 -36.06
N LYS A 55 -24.44 -21.31 -37.04
CA LYS A 55 -25.72 -22.04 -37.16
C LYS A 55 -25.54 -23.53 -37.50
N LYS A 56 -24.46 -23.89 -38.21
CA LYS A 56 -24.15 -25.30 -38.53
C LYS A 56 -23.54 -26.05 -37.35
N VAL A 57 -22.70 -25.40 -36.54
CA VAL A 57 -22.10 -26.01 -35.34
C VAL A 57 -23.10 -26.17 -34.18
N CYS A 58 -24.09 -25.28 -34.07
CA CYS A 58 -25.10 -25.32 -32.99
C CYS A 58 -26.11 -26.49 -33.05
N ARG A 59 -26.10 -27.35 -34.08
CA ARG A 59 -27.02 -28.50 -34.16
C ARG A 59 -26.57 -29.75 -33.39
N CYS A 60 -25.33 -29.81 -32.87
CA CYS A 60 -24.78 -31.08 -32.34
C CYS A 60 -24.34 -31.14 -30.87
N CYS A 61 -24.40 -30.08 -30.06
CA CYS A 61 -23.99 -30.21 -28.65
C CYS A 61 -24.69 -29.20 -27.72
N ARG A 62 -25.35 -29.71 -26.66
CA ARG A 62 -25.62 -29.14 -25.31
C ARG A 62 -25.69 -27.60 -25.06
N PHE A 63 -25.95 -26.76 -26.06
CA PHE A 63 -25.96 -25.29 -25.95
C PHE A 63 -27.34 -24.66 -25.66
N ARG A 64 -28.35 -25.46 -25.29
CA ARG A 64 -29.71 -24.94 -24.99
C ARG A 64 -29.82 -24.09 -23.72
N LYS A 65 -28.78 -24.03 -22.86
CA LYS A 65 -28.80 -23.20 -21.64
C LYS A 65 -28.31 -21.76 -21.83
N TYR A 66 -27.72 -21.41 -22.99
CA TYR A 66 -27.11 -20.10 -23.22
C TYR A 66 -27.77 -19.27 -24.33
N THR A 67 -28.89 -19.73 -24.89
CA THR A 67 -29.56 -19.05 -26.03
C THR A 67 -30.39 -17.82 -25.66
N ASN A 68 -30.52 -17.47 -24.37
CA ASN A 68 -31.27 -16.28 -23.95
C ASN A 68 -30.42 -15.05 -23.64
N THR A 69 -29.09 -15.16 -23.64
CA THR A 69 -28.21 -14.00 -23.43
C THR A 69 -27.92 -13.36 -24.79
N LYS A 70 -28.81 -12.49 -25.28
CA LYS A 70 -28.43 -11.54 -26.34
C LYS A 70 -27.22 -10.76 -25.83
N LEU A 71 -26.07 -10.90 -26.48
CA LEU A 71 -24.94 -9.97 -26.33
C LEU A 71 -25.42 -8.60 -26.87
N ILE A 72 -26.08 -7.82 -26.01
CA ILE A 72 -26.53 -6.47 -26.34
C ILE A 72 -25.30 -5.57 -26.26
N TYR A 73 -24.74 -5.24 -27.42
CA TYR A 73 -23.71 -4.22 -27.51
C TYR A 73 -24.32 -2.88 -27.12
N VAL A 74 -23.80 -2.31 -26.04
CA VAL A 74 -24.15 -0.99 -25.48
C VAL A 74 -23.88 0.16 -26.49
N THR A 75 -23.30 -0.11 -27.66
CA THR A 75 -22.77 0.92 -28.56
C THR A 75 -23.72 1.43 -29.64
N ASP A 76 -24.68 0.65 -30.11
CA ASP A 76 -25.36 0.99 -31.38
C ASP A 76 -26.48 2.04 -31.26
N LYS A 77 -26.81 2.49 -30.04
CA LYS A 77 -27.81 3.55 -29.79
C LYS A 77 -27.36 4.65 -28.81
N ILE A 78 -26.13 4.62 -28.31
CA ILE A 78 -25.67 5.56 -27.27
C ILE A 78 -24.83 6.67 -27.89
N THR A 79 -25.47 7.78 -28.23
CA THR A 79 -24.75 9.05 -28.37
C THR A 79 -24.40 9.57 -26.96
N LYS A 80 -23.15 10.04 -26.77
CA LYS A 80 -22.63 10.58 -25.49
C LYS A 80 -23.51 11.66 -24.84
N LYS A 81 -24.45 12.24 -25.59
CA LYS A 81 -25.26 13.39 -25.19
C LYS A 81 -26.45 13.06 -24.26
N ASN A 82 -26.94 11.80 -24.24
CA ASN A 82 -28.20 11.45 -23.54
C ASN A 82 -28.03 10.40 -22.41
N ARG A 83 -26.83 10.23 -21.85
CA ARG A 83 -26.58 9.24 -20.79
C ARG A 83 -26.89 9.83 -19.42
N PHE A 84 -27.88 9.27 -18.72
CA PHE A 84 -28.29 9.74 -17.39
C PHE A 84 -27.16 9.61 -16.37
N SER A 85 -26.87 10.70 -15.65
CA SER A 85 -25.91 10.73 -14.54
C SER A 85 -26.57 10.31 -13.24
N PHE A 86 -25.85 9.59 -12.39
CA PHE A 86 -26.30 9.23 -11.04
C PHE A 86 -25.70 10.17 -9.97
N SER A 87 -25.48 11.43 -10.32
CA SER A 87 -25.07 12.47 -9.39
C SER A 87 -26.16 12.74 -8.35
N ARG A 88 -25.78 13.22 -7.15
CA ARG A 88 -26.74 13.59 -6.09
C ARG A 88 -27.76 14.64 -6.57
N TYR A 89 -27.29 15.59 -7.36
CA TYR A 89 -28.06 16.67 -7.98
C TYR A 89 -27.98 16.54 -9.50
N ILE A 90 -29.13 16.55 -10.17
CA ILE A 90 -29.26 16.44 -11.63
C ILE A 90 -29.75 17.78 -12.17
N GLN A 91 -29.05 18.32 -13.17
CA GLN A 91 -29.44 19.59 -13.79
C GLN A 91 -30.81 19.46 -14.48
N ASP A 92 -31.67 20.44 -14.28
CA ASP A 92 -33.07 20.41 -14.70
C ASP A 92 -33.25 20.31 -16.22
N SER A 93 -32.37 20.96 -16.99
CA SER A 93 -32.34 20.90 -18.46
C SER A 93 -32.09 19.48 -19.00
N PHE A 94 -31.49 18.60 -18.20
CA PHE A 94 -31.11 17.26 -18.63
C PHE A 94 -32.29 16.26 -18.63
N TRP A 95 -33.33 16.51 -17.82
CA TRP A 95 -34.40 15.52 -17.60
C TRP A 95 -35.82 16.02 -17.85
N LYS A 96 -36.07 17.33 -17.87
CA LYS A 96 -37.44 17.88 -17.93
C LYS A 96 -38.17 17.70 -19.27
N GLU A 97 -37.47 17.43 -20.37
CA GLU A 97 -38.08 17.32 -21.71
C GLU A 97 -37.47 16.22 -22.59
N GLU A 98 -36.61 15.36 -22.03
CA GLU A 98 -35.88 14.35 -22.81
C GLU A 98 -36.24 12.92 -22.39
N ARG A 99 -36.32 12.06 -23.42
CA ARG A 99 -36.27 10.61 -23.24
C ARG A 99 -34.88 10.24 -22.76
N ILE A 100 -34.78 9.73 -21.55
CA ILE A 100 -33.49 9.42 -20.94
C ILE A 100 -33.09 7.98 -21.23
N HIS A 101 -31.78 7.77 -21.35
CA HIS A 101 -31.18 6.46 -21.37
C HIS A 101 -30.27 6.30 -20.16
N ALA A 102 -30.58 5.33 -19.29
CA ALA A 102 -29.80 5.06 -18.09
C ALA A 102 -29.30 3.62 -18.09
N VAL A 103 -28.07 3.45 -17.62
CA VAL A 103 -27.44 2.14 -17.43
C VAL A 103 -26.96 2.04 -15.99
N GLY A 104 -27.10 0.88 -15.39
CA GLY A 104 -26.81 0.69 -13.98
C GLY A 104 -27.14 -0.71 -13.53
N TYR A 105 -27.44 -0.89 -12.24
CA TYR A 105 -27.76 -2.18 -11.68
C TYR A 105 -29.13 -2.16 -11.00
N LEU A 106 -29.93 -3.19 -11.26
CA LEU A 106 -31.21 -3.38 -10.58
C LEU A 106 -30.96 -3.68 -9.10
N LYS A 107 -31.70 -3.06 -8.19
CA LYS A 107 -31.41 -3.13 -6.75
C LYS A 107 -32.57 -3.71 -5.96
N ASN A 108 -33.78 -3.19 -6.18
CA ASN A 108 -35.00 -3.66 -5.52
C ASN A 108 -36.17 -3.59 -6.50
N ILE A 109 -37.15 -4.46 -6.30
CA ILE A 109 -38.44 -4.46 -6.98
C ILE A 109 -39.52 -4.49 -5.90
N TYR A 110 -40.52 -3.62 -6.01
CA TYR A 110 -41.66 -3.51 -5.13
C TYR A 110 -42.94 -3.61 -5.96
N ILE A 111 -43.72 -4.65 -5.73
CA ILE A 111 -45.01 -4.86 -6.40
C ILE A 111 -46.10 -4.31 -5.49
N LEU A 112 -46.72 -3.18 -5.86
CA LEU A 112 -47.79 -2.58 -5.05
C LEU A 112 -49.18 -3.10 -5.44
N LYS A 113 -49.43 -3.23 -6.74
CA LYS A 113 -50.67 -3.78 -7.32
C LYS A 113 -50.30 -4.62 -8.55
N LYS A 114 -51.23 -5.45 -9.03
CA LYS A 114 -51.02 -6.30 -10.23
C LYS A 114 -50.46 -5.50 -11.42
N ASP A 115 -50.89 -4.24 -11.57
CA ASP A 115 -50.56 -3.40 -12.73
C ASP A 115 -49.62 -2.24 -12.40
N LEU A 116 -48.96 -2.25 -11.23
CA LEU A 116 -48.03 -1.18 -10.83
C LEU A 116 -46.83 -1.73 -10.05
N VAL A 117 -45.67 -1.63 -10.67
CA VAL A 117 -44.39 -2.02 -10.09
C VAL A 117 -43.46 -0.81 -9.97
N PHE A 118 -42.83 -0.70 -8.81
CA PHE A 118 -41.71 0.18 -8.56
C PHE A 118 -40.42 -0.62 -8.53
N ALA A 119 -39.36 -0.10 -9.10
CA ALA A 119 -38.03 -0.67 -8.93
C ALA A 119 -37.01 0.42 -8.62
N HIS A 120 -35.89 0.04 -8.02
CA HIS A 120 -34.75 0.93 -7.83
C HIS A 120 -33.58 0.43 -8.65
N MET A 121 -32.89 1.37 -9.30
CA MET A 121 -31.59 1.12 -9.90
C MET A 121 -30.54 2.05 -9.32
N ILE A 122 -29.30 1.56 -9.30
CA ILE A 122 -28.11 2.32 -8.93
C ILE A 122 -27.24 2.54 -10.15
N GLY A 123 -26.42 3.58 -10.12
CA GLY A 123 -25.57 3.94 -11.25
C GLY A 123 -24.47 2.93 -11.57
N PRO A 124 -23.72 3.15 -12.66
CA PRO A 124 -22.62 2.27 -13.08
C PRO A 124 -21.50 2.11 -12.05
N THR A 125 -21.34 3.10 -11.17
CA THR A 125 -20.36 3.05 -10.08
C THR A 125 -20.75 2.02 -9.01
N GLY A 126 -22.00 1.55 -9.00
CA GLY A 126 -22.54 0.69 -7.96
C GLY A 126 -22.65 1.38 -6.59
N ASP A 127 -22.57 2.71 -6.54
CA ASP A 127 -22.86 3.48 -5.33
C ASP A 127 -24.37 3.46 -5.06
N ASP A 128 -24.74 3.08 -3.84
CA ASP A 128 -26.12 2.91 -3.40
C ASP A 128 -26.70 4.18 -2.76
N SER A 129 -25.88 5.25 -2.66
CA SER A 129 -26.31 6.57 -2.13
C SER A 129 -27.33 7.27 -3.03
N ASN A 130 -27.17 7.15 -4.35
CA ASN A 130 -27.97 7.83 -5.35
C ASN A 130 -28.78 6.80 -6.17
N ARG A 131 -30.00 6.53 -5.70
CA ARG A 131 -30.93 5.58 -6.33
C ARG A 131 -31.91 6.30 -7.23
N LEU A 132 -32.10 5.76 -8.43
CA LEU A 132 -33.14 6.19 -9.36
C LEU A 132 -34.34 5.25 -9.26
N GLN A 133 -35.53 5.82 -9.10
CA GLN A 133 -36.77 5.05 -9.06
C GLN A 133 -37.31 4.84 -10.47
N LEU A 134 -37.70 3.61 -10.74
CA LEU A 134 -38.32 3.16 -11.98
C LEU A 134 -39.78 2.84 -11.67
N ILE A 135 -40.67 3.25 -12.57
CA ILE A 135 -42.09 2.96 -12.48
C ILE A 135 -42.54 2.39 -13.83
N THR A 136 -43.40 1.38 -13.78
CA THR A 136 -44.06 0.88 -14.98
C THR A 136 -45.47 0.39 -14.65
N ARG A 137 -46.36 0.54 -15.64
CA ARG A 137 -47.71 -0.04 -15.64
C ARG A 137 -47.92 -1.05 -16.78
N GLN A 138 -46.88 -1.26 -17.60
CA GLN A 138 -46.99 -2.12 -18.77
C GLN A 138 -46.76 -3.58 -18.35
N PRO A 139 -47.73 -4.49 -18.58
CA PRO A 139 -47.61 -5.89 -18.15
C PRO A 139 -46.35 -6.60 -18.68
N GLN A 140 -45.91 -6.26 -19.90
CA GLN A 140 -44.71 -6.83 -20.52
C GLN A 140 -43.43 -6.43 -19.78
N ILE A 141 -43.26 -5.15 -19.44
CA ILE A 141 -42.10 -4.64 -18.69
C ILE A 141 -42.13 -5.14 -17.24
N ILE A 142 -43.33 -5.26 -16.65
CA ILE A 142 -43.50 -5.84 -15.30
C ILE A 142 -42.94 -7.26 -15.26
N GLN A 143 -43.31 -8.10 -16.23
CA GLN A 143 -42.79 -9.47 -16.32
C GLN A 143 -41.27 -9.47 -16.52
N GLN A 144 -40.75 -8.64 -17.44
CA GLN A 144 -39.30 -8.52 -17.66
C GLN A 144 -38.54 -8.11 -16.40
N LEU A 145 -39.05 -7.14 -15.63
CA LEU A 145 -38.44 -6.74 -14.36
C LEU A 145 -38.40 -7.89 -13.35
N GLN A 146 -39.48 -8.66 -13.25
CA GLN A 146 -39.56 -9.81 -12.33
C GLN A 146 -38.63 -10.96 -12.74
N ASP A 147 -38.41 -11.13 -14.05
CA ASP A 147 -37.50 -12.16 -14.59
C ASP A 147 -36.02 -11.79 -14.41
N ILE A 148 -35.70 -10.51 -14.15
CA ILE A 148 -34.33 -10.04 -13.95
C ILE A 148 -33.92 -10.21 -12.49
N ALA A 149 -32.90 -11.04 -12.24
CA ALA A 149 -32.28 -11.16 -10.92
C ALA A 149 -31.79 -9.81 -10.39
N LEU A 150 -31.93 -9.57 -9.09
CA LEU A 150 -31.39 -8.37 -8.45
C LEU A 150 -29.87 -8.30 -8.64
N HIS A 151 -29.32 -7.08 -8.65
CA HIS A 151 -27.91 -6.77 -8.92
C HIS A 151 -27.43 -7.02 -10.36
N SER A 152 -28.32 -7.45 -11.25
CA SER A 152 -28.05 -7.55 -12.69
C SER A 152 -27.85 -6.17 -13.30
N PRO A 153 -26.84 -5.97 -14.18
CA PRO A 153 -26.74 -4.77 -14.98
C PRO A 153 -27.93 -4.65 -15.96
N ILE A 154 -28.54 -3.48 -15.99
CA ILE A 154 -29.69 -3.17 -16.83
C ILE A 154 -29.45 -1.91 -17.66
N SER A 155 -30.07 -1.87 -18.83
CA SER A 155 -30.22 -0.69 -19.67
C SER A 155 -31.70 -0.34 -19.72
N ILE A 156 -32.03 0.93 -19.46
CA ILE A 156 -33.40 1.40 -19.49
C ILE A 156 -33.56 2.60 -20.40
N VAL A 157 -34.75 2.70 -20.97
CA VAL A 157 -35.20 3.87 -21.72
C VAL A 157 -36.55 4.30 -21.16
N GLY A 158 -36.72 5.59 -20.92
CA GLY A 158 -37.99 6.09 -20.42
C GLY A 158 -38.06 7.60 -20.30
N SER A 159 -39.21 8.08 -19.85
CA SER A 159 -39.48 9.49 -19.63
C SER A 159 -39.31 9.83 -18.15
N CYS A 160 -38.46 10.81 -17.83
CA CYS A 160 -38.16 11.22 -16.46
C CYS A 160 -39.20 12.22 -15.95
N ARG A 161 -39.62 12.10 -14.68
CA ARG A 161 -40.54 13.04 -14.04
C ARG A 161 -40.25 13.20 -12.55
N THR A 162 -40.77 14.27 -11.97
CA THR A 162 -40.71 14.49 -10.52
C THR A 162 -41.70 13.59 -9.78
N LYS A 163 -41.25 12.95 -8.70
CA LYS A 163 -42.10 12.19 -7.79
C LYS A 163 -43.11 13.08 -7.09
N LYS A 164 -44.32 12.54 -6.85
CA LYS A 164 -45.24 13.08 -5.85
C LYS A 164 -44.79 12.60 -4.47
N LEU A 165 -44.48 13.54 -3.58
CA LEU A 165 -43.98 13.22 -2.23
C LEU A 165 -45.01 12.49 -1.36
N PRO A 166 -44.57 11.62 -0.44
CA PRO A 166 -45.36 11.22 0.72
C PRO A 166 -45.66 12.42 1.62
N ARG A 167 -46.68 12.31 2.50
CA ARG A 167 -47.04 13.38 3.45
C ARG A 167 -45.98 13.65 4.52
N GLU A 168 -45.10 12.68 4.80
CA GLU A 168 -43.98 12.81 5.74
C GLU A 168 -42.66 12.75 4.97
N ILE A 169 -41.83 13.78 5.12
CA ILE A 169 -40.50 13.88 4.50
C ILE A 169 -39.47 13.54 5.57
N ASN A 170 -38.55 12.62 5.25
CA ASN A 170 -37.50 12.22 6.17
C ASN A 170 -36.49 13.38 6.37
N GLU A 171 -36.03 13.63 7.60
CA GLU A 171 -35.08 14.71 7.94
C GLU A 171 -33.82 14.71 7.06
N SER A 172 -33.33 13.51 6.73
CA SER A 172 -32.18 13.33 5.82
C SER A 172 -32.43 13.85 4.40
N GLN A 173 -33.67 13.77 3.91
CA GLN A 173 -34.07 14.28 2.60
C GLN A 173 -34.27 15.80 2.61
N LEU A 174 -34.82 16.34 3.71
CA LEU A 174 -34.92 17.78 3.94
C LEU A 174 -33.55 18.45 3.92
N ALA A 175 -32.54 17.83 4.54
CA ALA A 175 -31.16 18.34 4.51
C ALA A 175 -30.50 18.29 3.12
N ILE A 176 -30.83 17.29 2.29
CA ILE A 176 -30.33 17.22 0.89
C ILE A 176 -30.94 18.35 0.07
N GLU A 177 -32.23 18.63 0.29
CA GLU A 177 -33.00 19.60 -0.48
C GLU A 177 -32.65 21.05 -0.12
N SER A 178 -32.37 21.34 1.15
CA SER A 178 -31.99 22.69 1.60
C SER A 178 -30.66 23.18 1.01
N ILE A 179 -29.77 22.27 0.61
CA ILE A 179 -28.44 22.56 0.04
C ILE A 179 -28.45 22.40 -1.50
N CYS A 180 -29.60 22.06 -2.10
CA CYS A 180 -29.68 21.85 -3.55
C CYS A 180 -29.47 23.16 -4.31
N PRO A 181 -28.53 23.24 -5.28
CA PRO A 181 -28.36 24.43 -6.09
C PRO A 181 -29.61 24.76 -6.92
N PRO A 182 -29.85 26.05 -7.25
CA PRO A 182 -30.88 26.44 -8.22
C PRO A 182 -30.66 25.75 -9.57
N GLU A 183 -31.72 25.39 -10.27
CA GLU A 183 -31.70 24.64 -11.56
C GLU A 183 -31.21 23.19 -11.46
N PHE A 184 -31.08 22.65 -10.25
CA PHE A 184 -30.84 21.24 -10.03
C PHE A 184 -31.99 20.62 -9.24
N THR A 185 -32.23 19.34 -9.52
CA THR A 185 -33.17 18.50 -8.78
C THR A 185 -32.43 17.34 -8.12
N PRO A 186 -32.64 17.06 -6.82
CA PRO A 186 -32.08 15.89 -6.18
C PRO A 186 -32.57 14.60 -6.83
N ILE A 187 -31.68 13.62 -7.06
CA ILE A 187 -32.03 12.37 -7.76
C ILE A 187 -33.18 11.60 -7.08
N HIS A 188 -33.31 11.68 -5.75
CA HIS A 188 -34.39 11.00 -5.02
C HIS A 188 -35.78 11.56 -5.34
N ARG A 189 -35.86 12.80 -5.85
CA ARG A 189 -37.08 13.45 -6.35
C ARG A 189 -37.46 13.02 -7.77
N LEU A 190 -36.59 12.28 -8.47
CA LEU A 190 -36.83 11.86 -9.85
C LEU A 190 -37.28 10.39 -9.92
N GLU A 191 -38.21 10.12 -10.82
CA GLU A 191 -38.59 8.78 -11.23
C GLU A 191 -38.70 8.66 -12.75
N VAL A 192 -38.52 7.45 -13.27
CA VAL A 192 -38.52 7.16 -14.70
C VAL A 192 -39.69 6.25 -15.03
N ASP A 193 -40.59 6.74 -15.88
CA ASP A 193 -41.63 5.89 -16.48
C ASP A 193 -40.99 5.04 -17.58
N LEU A 194 -40.88 3.74 -17.33
CA LEU A 194 -40.14 2.82 -18.19
C LEU A 194 -40.91 2.55 -19.48
N GLU A 195 -40.19 2.69 -20.59
CA GLU A 195 -40.67 2.35 -21.93
C GLU A 195 -39.95 1.13 -22.50
N ASP A 196 -38.70 0.91 -22.10
CA ASP A 196 -37.91 -0.26 -22.47
C ASP A 196 -36.93 -0.63 -21.35
N ILE A 197 -36.73 -1.93 -21.15
CA ILE A 197 -35.73 -2.48 -20.23
C ILE A 197 -35.03 -3.66 -20.88
N SER A 198 -33.71 -3.68 -20.75
CA SER A 198 -32.87 -4.77 -21.22
C SER A 198 -31.94 -5.23 -20.11
N CYS A 199 -32.02 -6.51 -19.76
CA CYS A 199 -30.99 -7.15 -18.93
C CYS A 199 -29.72 -7.27 -19.77
N LEU A 200 -28.65 -6.60 -19.33
CA LEU A 200 -27.36 -6.64 -20.03
C LEU A 200 -26.59 -7.92 -19.67
N ASN A 201 -26.76 -8.40 -18.43
CA ASN A 201 -26.26 -9.67 -17.95
C ASN A 201 -27.01 -10.05 -16.67
N SER A 202 -27.25 -11.34 -16.43
CA SER A 202 -27.93 -11.80 -15.21
C SER A 202 -26.95 -11.99 -14.06
N PHE A 203 -27.33 -11.55 -12.87
CA PHE A 203 -26.63 -11.86 -11.63
C PHE A 203 -26.94 -13.30 -11.19
N PRO A 204 -25.97 -14.07 -10.64
CA PRO A 204 -26.22 -15.45 -10.23
C PRO A 204 -27.25 -15.57 -9.10
N ASP A 205 -28.20 -16.51 -9.23
CA ASP A 205 -29.29 -16.72 -8.28
C ASP A 205 -28.82 -17.34 -6.95
N ASP A 206 -27.67 -18.03 -6.95
CA ASP A 206 -27.05 -18.65 -5.78
C ASP A 206 -26.33 -17.64 -4.87
N LEU A 207 -26.09 -16.42 -5.37
CA LEU A 207 -25.43 -15.35 -4.62
C LEU A 207 -26.45 -14.42 -3.96
N SER A 208 -26.70 -14.63 -2.67
CA SER A 208 -27.54 -13.73 -1.86
C SER A 208 -26.75 -12.52 -1.36
N ILE A 209 -27.17 -11.30 -1.74
CA ILE A 209 -26.57 -10.04 -1.25
C ILE A 209 -27.44 -9.45 -0.13
N GLY A 210 -27.25 -9.95 1.09
CA GLY A 210 -27.82 -9.37 2.31
C GLY A 210 -27.07 -8.11 2.77
N LYS A 211 -27.69 -7.30 3.65
CA LYS A 211 -27.03 -6.13 4.27
C LYS A 211 -25.80 -6.50 5.11
N SER A 212 -25.73 -7.73 5.61
CA SER A 212 -24.61 -8.30 6.39
C SER A 212 -23.70 -9.20 5.56
N GLN A 213 -23.90 -9.30 4.23
CA GLN A 213 -23.09 -10.18 3.40
C GLN A 213 -21.66 -9.66 3.31
N VAL A 214 -20.73 -10.45 3.84
CA VAL A 214 -19.29 -10.19 3.70
C VAL A 214 -18.77 -11.08 2.58
N PHE A 215 -18.39 -10.47 1.46
CA PHE A 215 -17.72 -11.19 0.39
C PHE A 215 -16.31 -11.57 0.82
N THR A 216 -15.91 -12.79 0.51
CA THR A 216 -14.57 -13.30 0.81
C THR A 216 -13.55 -12.79 -0.21
N PRO A 217 -12.23 -12.90 0.06
CA PRO A 217 -11.19 -12.51 -0.90
C PRO A 217 -11.28 -13.21 -2.27
N GLU A 218 -11.82 -14.44 -2.33
CA GLU A 218 -12.07 -15.18 -3.58
C GLU A 218 -13.04 -14.43 -4.51
N SER A 219 -13.91 -13.59 -3.93
CA SER A 219 -14.86 -12.74 -4.65
C SER A 219 -14.46 -11.26 -4.55
N ARG A 220 -13.17 -10.94 -4.71
CA ARG A 220 -12.64 -9.56 -4.60
C ARG A 220 -13.38 -8.54 -5.47
N TYR A 221 -13.82 -8.94 -6.66
CA TYR A 221 -14.63 -8.08 -7.55
C TYR A 221 -15.97 -7.69 -6.92
N LEU A 222 -16.63 -8.58 -6.16
CA LEU A 222 -17.84 -8.26 -5.39
C LEU A 222 -17.51 -7.44 -4.14
N GLN A 223 -16.38 -7.72 -3.47
CA GLN A 223 -15.89 -6.87 -2.38
C GLN A 223 -15.75 -5.42 -2.84
N ILE A 224 -15.04 -5.17 -3.95
CA ILE A 224 -14.85 -3.81 -4.49
C ILE A 224 -16.19 -3.19 -4.89
N ARG A 225 -17.10 -3.98 -5.50
CA ARG A 225 -18.40 -3.47 -5.95
C ARG A 225 -19.29 -3.03 -4.79
N HIS A 226 -19.33 -3.80 -3.71
CA HIS A 226 -20.30 -3.65 -2.61
C HIS A 226 -19.72 -2.98 -1.35
N ASN A 227 -18.39 -2.91 -1.18
CA ASN A 227 -17.75 -2.17 -0.11
C ASN A 227 -17.35 -0.77 -0.63
N ASN A 228 -18.18 0.25 -0.33
CA ASN A 228 -17.91 1.62 -0.75
C ASN A 228 -16.60 2.15 -0.16
N GLY A 229 -16.25 1.83 1.08
CA GLY A 229 -15.00 2.25 1.72
C GLY A 229 -13.77 1.76 0.93
N LEU A 230 -13.73 0.47 0.60
CA LEU A 230 -12.66 -0.10 -0.23
C LEU A 230 -12.57 0.58 -1.60
N LYS A 231 -13.71 0.77 -2.26
CA LYS A 231 -13.77 1.43 -3.57
C LYS A 231 -13.25 2.87 -3.50
N GLN A 232 -13.67 3.65 -2.50
CA GLN A 232 -13.18 5.01 -2.29
C GLN A 232 -11.68 5.05 -2.02
N ARG A 233 -11.13 4.10 -1.27
CA ARG A 233 -9.67 4.01 -1.06
C ARG A 233 -8.90 3.73 -2.36
N LEU A 234 -9.43 2.89 -3.25
CA LEU A 234 -8.81 2.63 -4.56
C LEU A 234 -8.87 3.87 -5.47
N ILE A 235 -9.98 4.61 -5.44
CA ILE A 235 -10.13 5.89 -6.17
C ILE A 235 -9.17 6.92 -5.57
N PHE A 236 -9.14 7.05 -4.24
CA PHE A 236 -8.24 7.95 -3.51
C PHE A 236 -6.78 7.68 -3.86
N ARG A 237 -6.35 6.42 -3.85
CA ARG A 237 -5.02 6.00 -4.34
C ARG A 237 -4.72 6.55 -5.73
N SER A 238 -5.66 6.41 -6.67
CA SER A 238 -5.46 6.94 -8.03
C SER A 238 -5.36 8.47 -8.05
N THR A 239 -6.16 9.17 -7.25
CA THR A 239 -6.14 10.63 -7.16
C THR A 239 -4.85 11.14 -6.53
N VAL A 240 -4.38 10.52 -5.45
CA VAL A 240 -3.07 10.83 -4.84
C VAL A 240 -1.94 10.57 -5.84
N ALA A 241 -1.96 9.47 -6.60
CA ALA A 241 -0.95 9.21 -7.62
C ALA A 241 -0.90 10.30 -8.70
N LYS A 242 -2.05 10.87 -9.09
CA LYS A 242 -2.10 12.02 -10.01
C LYS A 242 -1.53 13.28 -9.36
N ALA A 243 -1.86 13.53 -8.09
CA ALA A 243 -1.33 14.67 -7.35
C ALA A 243 0.20 14.59 -7.21
N VAL A 244 0.76 13.43 -6.87
CA VAL A 244 2.21 13.22 -6.78
C VAL A 244 2.89 13.56 -8.11
N ARG A 245 2.36 13.09 -9.26
CA ARG A 245 2.89 13.44 -10.59
C ARG A 245 2.87 14.94 -10.87
N ASN A 246 1.85 15.64 -10.40
CA ASN A 246 1.75 17.10 -10.55
C ASN A 246 2.67 17.85 -9.57
N ILE A 247 2.95 17.29 -8.40
CA ILE A 247 3.81 17.90 -7.37
C ILE A 247 5.29 17.76 -7.74
N LEU A 248 5.66 16.67 -8.42
CA LEU A 248 7.00 16.35 -8.92
C LEU A 248 7.13 16.70 -10.41
N ASP A 249 6.55 17.83 -10.83
CA ASP A 249 6.55 18.27 -12.22
C ASP A 249 7.95 18.64 -12.74
N ASP A 250 8.88 18.95 -11.84
CA ASP A 250 10.30 19.19 -12.10
C ASP A 250 11.15 17.90 -12.18
N PHE A 251 10.57 16.72 -11.93
CA PHE A 251 11.22 15.43 -12.08
C PHE A 251 10.77 14.69 -13.35
N HIS A 252 11.62 13.78 -13.83
CA HIS A 252 11.30 12.92 -14.97
C HIS A 252 10.79 11.55 -14.50
N GLU A 253 9.52 11.23 -14.82
CA GLU A 253 8.97 9.87 -14.64
C GLU A 253 9.60 8.95 -15.71
N ILE A 254 10.57 8.13 -15.32
CA ILE A 254 11.29 7.23 -16.25
C ILE A 254 11.09 5.79 -15.81
N GLU A 255 10.60 4.95 -16.73
CA GLU A 255 10.42 3.52 -16.46
C GLU A 255 11.76 2.77 -16.52
N THR A 256 11.97 1.86 -15.57
CA THR A 256 13.16 0.99 -15.52
C THR A 256 12.78 -0.47 -15.77
N PRO A 257 13.66 -1.29 -16.38
CA PRO A 257 13.36 -2.69 -16.67
C PRO A 257 12.95 -3.54 -15.45
N ILE A 258 11.91 -4.37 -15.62
CA ILE A 258 11.44 -5.35 -14.62
C ILE A 258 12.16 -6.69 -14.75
N LEU A 259 12.54 -7.11 -15.96
CA LEU A 259 13.34 -8.31 -16.16
C LEU A 259 14.81 -7.91 -16.06
N PHE A 260 15.38 -8.09 -14.88
CA PHE A 260 16.77 -7.73 -14.62
C PHE A 260 17.63 -8.97 -14.36
N LYS A 261 18.92 -8.78 -14.16
CA LYS A 261 19.79 -9.87 -13.69
C LYS A 261 19.69 -10.00 -12.17
N SER A 262 20.01 -11.19 -11.66
CA SER A 262 20.03 -11.43 -10.21
C SER A 262 21.18 -10.69 -9.56
N THR A 263 20.85 -9.81 -8.61
CA THR A 263 21.83 -9.07 -7.80
C THR A 263 21.26 -8.93 -6.39
N PRO A 264 21.25 -10.00 -5.57
CA PRO A 264 20.68 -9.96 -4.22
C PRO A 264 21.19 -8.75 -3.41
N GLU A 265 20.29 -7.82 -3.11
CA GLU A 265 20.60 -6.57 -2.37
C GLU A 265 20.19 -6.62 -0.89
N GLY A 266 19.81 -7.81 -0.38
CA GLY A 266 19.45 -8.02 1.03
C GLY A 266 18.17 -8.85 1.23
N ALA A 267 17.33 -9.00 0.21
CA ALA A 267 16.19 -9.92 0.21
C ALA A 267 16.38 -11.07 -0.79
N LYS A 268 15.50 -12.09 -0.74
CA LYS A 268 15.38 -13.09 -1.81
C LYS A 268 14.63 -12.50 -3.00
N GLU A 269 15.07 -12.85 -4.20
CA GLU A 269 14.50 -12.37 -5.47
C GLU A 269 13.56 -13.41 -6.07
N PHE A 270 12.50 -12.94 -6.74
CA PHE A 270 11.73 -13.80 -7.64
C PHE A 270 12.51 -14.02 -8.93
N ILE A 271 12.55 -15.26 -9.39
CA ILE A 271 13.26 -15.66 -10.61
C ILE A 271 12.27 -15.89 -11.75
N VAL A 272 12.63 -15.43 -12.95
CA VAL A 272 11.88 -15.62 -14.19
C VAL A 272 12.75 -16.40 -15.17
N PRO A 273 12.50 -17.70 -15.38
CA PRO A 273 13.26 -18.51 -16.33
C PRO A 273 13.28 -17.91 -17.73
N SER A 274 14.44 -17.96 -18.39
CA SER A 274 14.59 -17.58 -19.79
C SER A 274 14.44 -18.81 -20.68
N ARG A 275 14.00 -18.60 -21.93
CA ARG A 275 14.04 -19.65 -22.97
C ARG A 275 15.45 -20.14 -23.27
N LYS A 276 16.46 -19.36 -22.91
CA LYS A 276 17.86 -19.77 -23.01
C LYS A 276 18.17 -20.74 -21.86
N PRO A 277 18.50 -22.02 -22.13
CA PRO A 277 18.74 -22.99 -21.07
C PRO A 277 19.83 -22.54 -20.09
N GLY A 278 19.55 -22.66 -18.79
CA GLY A 278 20.47 -22.26 -17.72
C GLY A 278 20.50 -20.75 -17.42
N PHE A 279 19.65 -19.93 -18.05
CA PHE A 279 19.55 -18.50 -17.78
C PHE A 279 18.19 -18.14 -17.20
N ALA A 280 18.17 -17.15 -16.32
CA ALA A 280 16.96 -16.57 -15.77
C ALA A 280 17.15 -15.09 -15.50
N TYR A 281 16.04 -14.36 -15.49
CA TYR A 281 15.97 -13.00 -14.96
C TYR A 281 15.60 -13.04 -13.48
N ALA A 282 15.84 -11.93 -12.79
CA ALA A 282 15.31 -11.66 -11.46
C ALA A 282 14.37 -10.44 -11.54
N LEU A 283 13.29 -10.47 -10.77
CA LEU A 283 12.45 -9.31 -10.57
C LEU A 283 13.12 -8.35 -9.56
N PRO A 284 13.16 -7.03 -9.85
CA PRO A 284 13.91 -6.07 -9.05
C PRO A 284 13.27 -5.87 -7.67
N GLN A 285 14.11 -5.83 -6.64
CA GLN A 285 13.72 -5.44 -5.29
C GLN A 285 13.42 -3.95 -5.17
N SER A 286 14.02 -3.17 -6.06
CA SER A 286 13.85 -1.74 -6.31
C SER A 286 14.62 -1.37 -7.60
N PRO A 287 14.37 -0.21 -8.21
CA PRO A 287 15.14 0.27 -9.37
C PRO A 287 16.53 0.83 -8.99
N GLN A 288 17.12 0.38 -7.87
CA GLN A 288 18.28 1.01 -7.21
C GLN A 288 19.52 1.15 -8.10
N GLN A 289 19.82 0.16 -8.94
CA GLN A 289 20.97 0.25 -9.83
C GLN A 289 20.69 1.16 -11.04
N TYR A 290 19.49 1.06 -11.62
CA TYR A 290 19.15 1.86 -12.80
C TYR A 290 19.03 3.35 -12.48
N LYS A 291 18.48 3.72 -11.33
CA LYS A 291 18.41 5.15 -10.96
C LYS A 291 19.79 5.78 -10.78
N GLN A 292 20.75 5.04 -10.23
CA GLN A 292 22.15 5.50 -10.16
C GLN A 292 22.78 5.63 -11.56
N ILE A 293 22.50 4.68 -12.46
CA ILE A 293 22.95 4.75 -13.86
C ILE A 293 22.32 5.95 -14.58
N LEU A 294 21.05 6.29 -14.30
CA LEU A 294 20.40 7.49 -14.84
C LEU A 294 21.11 8.76 -14.38
N MET A 295 21.51 8.85 -13.11
CA MET A 295 22.31 9.97 -12.61
C MET A 295 23.66 10.05 -13.34
N ALA A 296 24.34 8.92 -13.52
CA ALA A 296 25.58 8.84 -14.30
C ALA A 296 25.38 9.19 -15.80
N SER A 297 24.16 9.04 -16.32
CA SER A 297 23.81 9.33 -17.72
C SER A 297 23.42 10.79 -17.95
N GLY A 298 23.40 11.63 -16.91
CA GLY A 298 23.05 13.04 -17.01
C GLY A 298 21.56 13.36 -16.82
N ILE A 299 20.75 12.39 -16.36
CA ILE A 299 19.40 12.69 -15.84
C ILE A 299 19.58 13.20 -14.42
N ASP A 300 19.31 14.48 -14.19
CA ASP A 300 19.57 15.14 -12.92
C ASP A 300 18.47 14.92 -11.87
N ARG A 301 17.21 14.74 -12.31
CA ARG A 301 16.03 14.50 -11.44
C ARG A 301 15.17 13.37 -11.98
N TYR A 302 15.16 12.25 -11.26
CA TYR A 302 14.43 11.05 -11.63
C TYR A 302 13.36 10.71 -10.58
N TYR A 303 12.20 10.28 -11.05
CA TYR A 303 11.27 9.53 -10.22
C TYR A 303 10.57 8.40 -10.96
N GLN A 304 9.99 7.46 -10.24
CA GLN A 304 9.13 6.42 -10.81
C GLN A 304 8.12 5.90 -9.79
N PHE A 305 6.89 5.64 -10.23
CA PHE A 305 6.00 4.70 -9.56
C PHE A 305 6.44 3.25 -9.84
N ALA A 306 7.54 2.83 -9.23
CA ALA A 306 8.16 1.55 -9.49
C ALA A 306 7.39 0.39 -8.85
N ARG A 307 7.26 -0.73 -9.58
CA ARG A 307 6.80 -2.01 -9.03
C ARG A 307 8.03 -2.78 -8.53
N CYS A 308 7.99 -3.14 -7.26
CA CYS A 308 9.08 -3.81 -6.56
C CYS A 308 8.64 -5.18 -6.07
N PHE A 309 9.58 -6.13 -6.04
CA PHE A 309 9.29 -7.54 -5.76
C PHE A 309 10.24 -8.08 -4.69
N ARG A 310 9.71 -8.72 -3.64
CA ARG A 310 10.52 -9.33 -2.57
C ARG A 310 9.90 -10.66 -2.15
N ASP A 311 10.68 -11.72 -2.22
CA ASP A 311 10.27 -13.07 -1.79
C ASP A 311 10.60 -13.26 -0.29
N GLU A 312 9.84 -12.54 0.55
CA GLU A 312 9.98 -12.55 2.00
C GLU A 312 8.67 -12.99 2.69
N ASP A 313 8.79 -13.37 3.97
CA ASP A 313 7.63 -13.62 4.82
C ASP A 313 6.66 -12.44 4.83
N LEU A 314 5.40 -12.74 4.57
CA LEU A 314 4.35 -11.74 4.42
C LEU A 314 3.82 -11.28 5.79
N ARG A 315 3.59 -9.98 5.90
CA ARG A 315 3.04 -9.30 7.07
C ARG A 315 1.87 -8.41 6.66
N ALA A 316 1.11 -7.89 7.62
CA ALA A 316 -0.03 -7.01 7.33
C ALA A 316 0.36 -5.77 6.49
N ASP A 317 1.60 -5.31 6.65
CA ASP A 317 2.22 -4.17 5.97
C ASP A 317 3.11 -4.56 4.78
N ARG A 318 3.10 -5.84 4.36
CA ARG A 318 3.99 -6.38 3.31
C ARG A 318 3.22 -7.21 2.28
N GLN A 319 3.58 -7.01 1.01
CA GLN A 319 3.09 -7.78 -0.12
C GLN A 319 4.31 -8.22 -0.95
N PRO A 320 4.24 -9.37 -1.65
CA PRO A 320 5.39 -9.86 -2.43
C PRO A 320 5.68 -8.95 -3.62
N GLU A 321 4.65 -8.25 -4.11
CA GLU A 321 4.72 -7.16 -5.07
C GLU A 321 4.13 -5.90 -4.44
N PHE A 322 4.83 -4.77 -4.55
CA PHE A 322 4.40 -3.50 -3.95
C PHE A 322 4.88 -2.30 -4.77
N THR A 323 4.25 -1.14 -4.56
CA THR A 323 4.54 0.08 -5.33
C THR A 323 5.34 1.06 -4.49
N GLN A 324 6.42 1.60 -5.05
CA GLN A 324 7.21 2.68 -4.47
C GLN A 324 7.07 3.95 -5.30
N ILE A 325 7.18 5.12 -4.64
CA ILE A 325 7.59 6.37 -5.29
C ILE A 325 9.10 6.43 -5.10
N ASP A 326 9.84 6.02 -6.11
CA ASP A 326 11.29 6.01 -6.07
C ASP A 326 11.83 7.31 -6.67
N LEU A 327 12.75 7.97 -5.97
CA LEU A 327 13.29 9.31 -6.27
C LEU A 327 14.82 9.26 -6.25
N GLU A 328 15.48 9.96 -7.18
CA GLU A 328 16.93 10.15 -7.18
C GLU A 328 17.29 11.49 -7.83
N ILE A 329 18.30 12.17 -7.27
CA ILE A 329 18.75 13.49 -7.69
C ILE A 329 20.27 13.55 -7.77
N SER A 330 20.80 14.13 -8.84
CA SER A 330 22.22 14.44 -9.03
C SER A 330 22.62 15.74 -8.32
N PHE A 331 23.89 15.83 -7.93
CA PHE A 331 24.47 16.92 -7.15
C PHE A 331 23.72 17.22 -5.86
N ALA A 332 23.21 16.16 -5.21
CA ALA A 332 22.38 16.28 -4.02
C ALA A 332 22.91 15.53 -2.79
N ASP A 333 22.53 16.02 -1.62
CA ASP A 333 22.74 15.39 -0.32
C ASP A 333 21.43 14.89 0.31
N GLY A 334 21.54 14.24 1.47
CA GLY A 334 20.39 13.73 2.19
C GLY A 334 19.44 14.83 2.69
N GLU A 335 19.94 16.03 2.99
CA GLU A 335 19.12 17.14 3.47
C GLU A 335 18.16 17.64 2.39
N GLN A 336 18.66 17.79 1.17
CA GLN A 336 17.83 18.17 0.03
C GLN A 336 16.74 17.12 -0.27
N ILE A 337 17.07 15.82 -0.18
CA ILE A 337 16.10 14.74 -0.36
C ILE A 337 15.03 14.77 0.74
N MET A 338 15.43 14.90 2.01
CA MET A 338 14.49 15.02 3.12
C MET A 338 13.53 16.20 2.91
N ASN A 339 14.04 17.37 2.54
CA ASN A 339 13.23 18.57 2.30
C ASN A 339 12.21 18.40 1.15
N ILE A 340 12.59 17.71 0.07
CA ILE A 340 11.70 17.43 -1.07
C ILE A 340 10.58 16.48 -0.65
N VAL A 341 10.94 15.41 0.08
CA VAL A 341 9.98 14.43 0.58
C VAL A 341 9.01 15.05 1.59
N GLU A 342 9.51 15.88 2.51
CA GLU A 342 8.67 16.65 3.43
C GLU A 342 7.68 17.54 2.68
N SER A 343 8.16 18.27 1.67
CA SER A 343 7.31 19.13 0.83
C SER A 343 6.24 18.32 0.11
N LEU A 344 6.59 17.16 -0.45
CA LEU A 344 5.66 16.26 -1.10
C LEU A 344 4.56 15.80 -0.14
N ILE A 345 4.93 15.33 1.05
CA ILE A 345 3.98 14.86 2.06
C ILE A 345 3.06 16.01 2.51
N LYS A 346 3.62 17.18 2.86
CA LYS A 346 2.83 18.36 3.28
C LYS A 346 1.83 18.79 2.19
N LYS A 347 2.26 18.85 0.92
CA LYS A 347 1.38 19.17 -0.22
C LYS A 347 0.24 18.16 -0.38
N ILE A 348 0.49 16.87 -0.15
CA ILE A 348 -0.57 15.84 -0.14
C ILE A 348 -1.57 16.10 0.99
N TYR A 349 -1.11 16.36 2.22
CA TYR A 349 -2.02 16.68 3.33
C TYR A 349 -2.84 17.94 3.07
N ILE A 350 -2.24 18.99 2.50
CA ILE A 350 -2.94 20.23 2.13
C ILE A 350 -4.01 19.94 1.08
N GLN A 351 -3.65 19.26 -0.01
CA GLN A 351 -4.55 19.02 -1.13
C GLN A 351 -5.73 18.10 -0.78
N PHE A 352 -5.54 17.20 0.19
CA PHE A 352 -6.52 16.19 0.57
C PHE A 352 -7.03 16.35 2.01
N ALA A 353 -6.93 17.54 2.60
CA ALA A 353 -7.33 17.82 3.98
C ALA A 353 -8.78 17.38 4.29
N ASP A 354 -9.72 17.54 3.35
CA ASP A 354 -11.12 17.13 3.52
C ASP A 354 -11.34 15.61 3.46
N GLN A 355 -10.38 14.86 2.91
CA GLN A 355 -10.47 13.40 2.69
C GLN A 355 -9.65 12.60 3.71
N ILE A 356 -8.66 13.22 4.34
CA ILE A 356 -7.81 12.60 5.35
C ILE A 356 -8.38 12.96 6.73
N SER A 357 -8.94 11.98 7.43
CA SER A 357 -9.54 12.21 8.75
C SER A 357 -8.52 12.49 9.86
N SER A 358 -7.28 12.03 9.68
CA SER A 358 -6.18 12.20 10.61
C SER A 358 -5.30 13.41 10.28
N LYS A 359 -5.05 14.26 11.26
CA LYS A 359 -4.23 15.46 11.07
C LYS A 359 -2.74 15.13 11.10
N LEU A 360 -1.98 15.86 10.29
CA LEU A 360 -0.53 15.97 10.45
C LEU A 360 -0.23 16.69 11.78
N VAL A 361 0.71 16.18 12.57
CA VAL A 361 1.05 16.74 13.88
C VAL A 361 2.54 17.10 13.94
N PRO A 362 2.91 18.30 14.49
CA PRO A 362 2.03 19.40 14.91
C PRO A 362 1.16 20.00 13.79
N GLN A 363 -0.01 20.57 14.15
CA GLN A 363 -0.95 21.16 13.16
C GLN A 363 -0.34 22.38 12.43
N ASP A 364 0.66 23.01 13.04
CA ASP A 364 1.41 24.12 12.46
C ASP A 364 2.35 23.67 11.31
N ASN A 365 2.54 22.35 11.09
CA ASN A 365 3.34 21.79 9.99
C ASN A 365 2.73 21.97 8.59
N VAL A 366 1.58 22.64 8.48
CA VAL A 366 1.02 23.08 7.21
C VAL A 366 1.61 24.43 6.77
N ASP A 367 2.21 25.20 7.69
CA ASP A 367 3.01 26.38 7.36
C ASP A 367 4.42 25.99 6.91
N LYS A 368 4.90 26.69 5.87
CA LYS A 368 6.06 26.30 5.02
C LYS A 368 7.42 26.22 5.73
N THR A 369 7.53 26.56 7.01
CA THR A 369 8.81 26.79 7.70
C THR A 369 9.20 25.73 8.72
N ILE A 370 8.29 24.86 9.15
CA ILE A 370 8.59 23.84 10.16
C ILE A 370 8.97 22.52 9.47
N VAL A 371 10.13 21.96 9.79
CA VAL A 371 10.62 20.68 9.25
C VAL A 371 10.20 19.52 10.14
N PHE A 372 10.10 18.30 9.59
CA PHE A 372 9.83 17.14 10.43
C PHE A 372 10.98 16.93 11.43
N PRO A 373 10.67 16.51 12.67
CA PRO A 373 11.69 16.26 13.68
C PRO A 373 12.68 15.21 13.19
N ARG A 374 13.91 15.29 13.70
CA ARG A 374 14.98 14.35 13.37
C ARG A 374 15.62 13.80 14.64
N ILE A 375 15.92 12.51 14.62
CA ILE A 375 16.62 11.79 15.68
C ILE A 375 17.72 10.90 15.06
N SER A 376 18.80 10.64 15.81
CA SER A 376 19.79 9.64 15.40
C SER A 376 19.29 8.22 15.65
N TYR A 377 19.76 7.24 14.89
CA TYR A 377 19.46 5.82 15.08
C TYR A 377 19.76 5.38 16.52
N HIS A 378 20.91 5.80 17.05
CA HIS A 378 21.28 5.49 18.43
C HIS A 378 20.28 6.06 19.44
N ALA A 379 19.84 7.31 19.27
CA ALA A 379 18.84 7.91 20.13
C ALA A 379 17.46 7.25 19.98
N ALA A 380 17.04 6.88 18.76
CA ALA A 380 15.80 6.17 18.51
C ALA A 380 15.78 4.78 19.19
N MET A 381 16.86 4.01 19.02
CA MET A 381 17.01 2.69 19.63
C MET A 381 17.12 2.76 21.15
N SER A 382 17.86 3.73 21.69
CA SER A 382 18.01 3.86 23.14
C SER A 382 16.75 4.35 23.86
N ARG A 383 16.00 5.28 23.26
CA ARG A 383 14.80 5.87 23.89
C ARG A 383 13.53 5.10 23.60
N TYR A 384 13.41 4.47 22.43
CA TYR A 384 12.15 3.82 22.02
C TYR A 384 12.30 2.33 21.74
N GLY A 385 13.54 1.82 21.69
CA GLY A 385 13.83 0.42 21.38
C GLY A 385 13.47 0.07 19.94
N SER A 386 13.43 1.04 19.04
CA SER A 386 13.02 0.87 17.64
C SER A 386 13.68 1.93 16.74
N ASP A 387 14.13 1.52 15.56
CA ASP A 387 14.57 2.43 14.48
C ASP A 387 13.39 3.11 13.77
N LYS A 388 12.17 2.64 14.06
CA LYS A 388 10.90 3.23 13.66
C LYS A 388 10.04 3.45 14.90
N PRO A 389 10.34 4.48 15.71
CA PRO A 389 9.59 4.72 16.93
C PRO A 389 8.16 5.18 16.62
N ASP A 390 7.22 4.72 17.43
CA ASP A 390 5.88 5.32 17.50
C ASP A 390 5.90 6.40 18.60
N LEU A 391 5.92 7.67 18.17
CA LEU A 391 5.98 8.84 19.05
C LEU A 391 4.70 9.05 19.86
N ARG A 392 3.60 8.36 19.51
CA ARG A 392 2.35 8.37 20.28
C ARG A 392 2.45 7.58 21.59
N ILE A 393 3.52 6.80 21.75
CA ILE A 393 3.79 6.03 22.96
C ILE A 393 4.71 6.86 23.87
N PRO A 394 4.20 7.46 24.96
CA PRO A 394 4.93 8.45 25.76
C PRO A 394 6.04 7.86 26.65
N GLY A 395 6.10 6.53 26.79
CA GLY A 395 7.07 5.85 27.63
C GLY A 395 8.43 5.73 26.95
N SER A 396 9.42 6.51 27.41
CA SER A 396 10.82 6.37 27.01
C SER A 396 11.50 5.23 27.78
N ILE A 397 12.47 4.59 27.13
CA ILE A 397 13.29 3.53 27.69
C ILE A 397 14.49 4.14 28.43
N ILE A 398 14.73 3.62 29.63
CA ILE A 398 15.79 4.07 30.51
C ILE A 398 16.62 2.87 30.94
N ARG A 399 17.94 3.00 30.88
CA ARG A 399 18.86 2.01 31.45
C ARG A 399 18.92 2.13 32.97
N ILE A 400 18.76 1.01 33.66
CA ILE A 400 18.72 0.91 35.12
C ILE A 400 19.70 -0.12 35.68
N ASP A 401 20.50 -0.79 34.85
CA ASP A 401 21.49 -1.79 35.25
C ASP A 401 22.45 -1.29 36.35
N LYS A 402 22.73 0.02 36.42
CA LYS A 402 23.61 0.62 37.44
C LYS A 402 22.93 0.98 38.76
N ILE A 403 21.59 0.96 38.83
CA ILE A 403 20.83 1.44 40.00
C ILE A 403 20.03 0.33 40.69
N ILE A 404 19.97 -0.86 40.11
CA ILE A 404 19.26 -2.02 40.67
C ILE A 404 20.23 -2.98 41.36
N SER A 405 19.71 -3.79 42.28
CA SER A 405 20.52 -4.78 43.00
C SER A 405 21.00 -5.90 42.07
N GLN A 406 22.13 -6.52 42.42
CA GLN A 406 22.63 -7.72 41.73
C GLN A 406 21.63 -8.89 41.80
N ASP A 407 20.85 -8.97 42.88
CA ASP A 407 19.82 -10.00 43.02
C ASP A 407 18.68 -9.81 42.01
N LEU A 408 18.21 -8.58 41.78
CA LEU A 408 17.23 -8.31 40.74
C LEU A 408 17.79 -8.65 39.35
N SER A 409 19.05 -8.30 39.09
CA SER A 409 19.70 -8.64 37.82
C SER A 409 19.70 -10.15 37.57
N LYS A 410 20.03 -10.95 38.57
CA LYS A 410 20.03 -12.43 38.49
C LYS A 410 18.62 -13.02 38.38
N MET A 411 17.61 -12.38 38.96
CA MET A 411 16.22 -12.81 38.81
C MET A 411 15.66 -12.58 37.40
N LEU A 412 16.14 -11.54 36.71
CA LEU A 412 15.66 -11.19 35.37
C LEU A 412 16.38 -11.96 34.26
N THR A 413 17.66 -12.28 34.45
CA THR A 413 18.47 -12.93 33.41
C THR A 413 19.70 -13.64 33.98
N ASP A 414 20.13 -14.70 33.28
CA ASP A 414 21.40 -15.40 33.52
C ASP A 414 22.56 -14.80 32.71
N ILE A 415 22.31 -13.76 31.90
CA ILE A 415 23.34 -13.12 31.07
C ILE A 415 24.40 -12.46 31.98
N PRO A 416 25.71 -12.66 31.70
CA PRO A 416 26.76 -11.93 32.38
C PRO A 416 26.77 -10.45 31.96
N GLU A 417 26.88 -9.54 32.93
CA GLU A 417 26.89 -8.08 32.70
C GLU A 417 25.77 -7.58 31.78
N PRO A 418 24.50 -7.85 32.10
CA PRO A 418 23.39 -7.50 31.22
C PRO A 418 23.12 -5.99 31.22
N ILE A 419 22.58 -5.49 30.12
CA ILE A 419 21.89 -4.20 30.13
C ILE A 419 20.45 -4.47 30.56
N ILE A 420 20.00 -3.75 31.60
CA ILE A 420 18.64 -3.83 32.10
C ILE A 420 17.97 -2.48 31.87
N GLU A 421 16.84 -2.54 31.18
CA GLU A 421 16.11 -1.37 30.71
C GLU A 421 14.69 -1.38 31.28
N VAL A 422 14.13 -0.20 31.53
CA VAL A 422 12.76 -0.02 32.00
C VAL A 422 12.01 1.00 31.13
N CYS A 423 10.73 0.75 30.92
CA CYS A 423 9.80 1.66 30.26
C CYS A 423 8.54 1.82 31.11
N LYS A 424 8.13 3.07 31.39
CA LYS A 424 6.87 3.38 32.06
C LYS A 424 5.76 3.64 31.05
N LEU A 425 4.60 3.02 31.23
CA LEU A 425 3.38 3.25 30.46
C LEU A 425 2.24 3.72 31.37
N ARG A 426 1.59 4.81 30.98
CA ARG A 426 0.38 5.30 31.64
C ARG A 426 -0.87 4.66 31.05
N LEU A 427 -1.55 3.86 31.87
CA LEU A 427 -2.78 3.15 31.49
C LEU A 427 -4.08 3.84 31.96
N ASN A 428 -3.99 4.99 32.66
CA ASN A 428 -5.12 5.74 33.21
C ASN A 428 -6.16 4.87 33.97
N THR A 429 -5.69 3.89 34.74
CA THR A 429 -6.55 2.88 35.40
C THR A 429 -6.11 2.59 36.83
N SER A 430 -6.86 1.79 37.57
CA SER A 430 -6.48 1.39 38.94
C SER A 430 -5.38 0.31 38.92
N PRO A 431 -4.54 0.21 39.97
CA PRO A 431 -3.46 -0.78 40.01
C PRO A 431 -3.95 -2.22 39.85
N ARG A 432 -5.14 -2.53 40.38
CA ARG A 432 -5.78 -3.84 40.21
C ARG A 432 -6.08 -4.14 38.74
N LYS A 433 -6.70 -3.20 38.03
CA LYS A 433 -7.01 -3.35 36.60
C LYS A 433 -5.73 -3.42 35.76
N ALA A 434 -4.69 -2.66 36.11
CA ALA A 434 -3.39 -2.74 35.45
C ALA A 434 -2.78 -4.15 35.57
N TRP A 435 -2.84 -4.78 36.75
CA TRP A 435 -2.39 -6.16 36.92
C TRP A 435 -3.26 -7.19 36.19
N GLU A 436 -4.59 -7.01 36.18
CA GLU A 436 -5.52 -7.84 35.40
C GLU A 436 -5.18 -7.77 33.90
N PHE A 437 -4.89 -6.58 33.38
CA PHE A 437 -4.42 -6.37 32.00
C PHE A 437 -3.08 -7.05 31.71
N VAL A 438 -2.07 -6.86 32.56
CA VAL A 438 -0.75 -7.52 32.40
C VAL A 438 -0.93 -9.03 32.34
N LYS A 439 -1.72 -9.59 33.26
CA LYS A 439 -1.98 -11.03 33.30
C LYS A 439 -2.72 -11.49 32.04
N GLY A 440 -3.77 -10.79 31.62
CA GLY A 440 -4.52 -11.10 30.41
C GLY A 440 -3.65 -11.07 29.14
N PHE A 441 -2.79 -10.06 29.02
CA PHE A 441 -1.83 -9.98 27.92
C PHE A 441 -0.83 -11.14 27.97
N MET A 442 -0.25 -11.41 29.14
CA MET A 442 0.72 -12.50 29.31
C MET A 442 0.09 -13.88 29.18
N ASP A 443 -1.22 -14.06 29.35
CA ASP A 443 -1.88 -15.34 29.08
C ASP A 443 -2.21 -15.53 27.58
N SER A 444 -2.12 -14.47 26.77
CA SER A 444 -2.40 -14.50 25.33
C SER A 444 -1.26 -15.10 24.49
N SER A 445 -1.58 -15.56 23.28
CA SER A 445 -0.61 -16.04 22.29
C SER A 445 0.41 -14.97 21.87
N ASP A 446 0.02 -13.70 21.91
CA ASP A 446 0.87 -12.57 21.49
C ASP A 446 2.06 -12.38 22.44
N SER A 447 1.98 -12.93 23.66
CA SER A 447 3.04 -12.86 24.66
C SER A 447 4.18 -13.88 24.46
N ASN A 448 3.99 -14.89 23.61
CA ASN A 448 4.90 -16.03 23.50
C ASN A 448 6.34 -15.62 23.16
N ILE A 449 6.51 -14.62 22.29
CA ILE A 449 7.84 -14.10 21.92
C ILE A 449 8.60 -13.48 23.11
N PHE A 450 7.87 -12.92 24.08
CA PHE A 450 8.45 -12.29 25.26
C PHE A 450 8.73 -13.31 26.37
N LYS A 451 7.85 -14.31 26.53
CA LYS A 451 8.06 -15.42 27.47
C LYS A 451 9.26 -16.28 27.11
N LEU A 452 9.43 -16.55 25.81
CA LEU A 452 10.49 -17.39 25.27
C LEU A 452 11.74 -16.58 24.90
N ASN A 453 11.86 -15.34 25.38
CA ASN A 453 13.02 -14.53 25.12
C ASN A 453 14.27 -15.17 25.75
N PRO A 454 15.30 -15.52 24.97
CA PRO A 454 16.52 -16.16 25.52
C PRO A 454 17.28 -15.25 26.47
N ASP A 455 17.10 -13.94 26.37
CA ASP A 455 17.75 -12.97 27.24
C ASP A 455 17.06 -12.81 28.61
N GLY A 456 15.94 -13.52 28.85
CA GLY A 456 15.16 -13.47 30.08
C GLY A 456 13.73 -12.97 29.86
N ALA A 457 12.80 -13.47 30.67
CA ALA A 457 11.39 -13.07 30.63
C ALA A 457 11.22 -11.61 31.13
N PRO A 458 10.20 -10.87 30.65
CA PRO A 458 9.97 -9.51 31.09
C PRO A 458 9.52 -9.44 32.56
N GLY A 459 10.03 -8.44 33.28
CA GLY A 459 9.58 -8.05 34.61
C GLY A 459 8.50 -6.97 34.54
N PHE A 460 7.59 -6.96 35.52
CA PHE A 460 6.51 -5.99 35.61
C PHE A 460 6.39 -5.42 37.03
N ALA A 461 6.15 -4.12 37.13
CA ALA A 461 5.73 -3.47 38.37
C ALA A 461 4.63 -2.46 38.11
N VAL A 462 3.74 -2.25 39.08
CA VAL A 462 2.64 -1.29 38.97
C VAL A 462 2.73 -0.33 40.14
N TYR A 463 2.70 0.96 39.85
CA TYR A 463 2.75 2.00 40.87
C TYR A 463 1.44 2.03 41.66
N ASP A 464 1.55 1.78 42.95
CA ASP A 464 0.45 1.75 43.91
C ASP A 464 0.90 2.35 45.24
N PHE A 465 0.59 3.62 45.49
CA PHE A 465 1.02 4.34 46.71
C PHE A 465 0.54 3.68 48.01
N THR A 466 -0.45 2.77 47.96
CA THR A 466 -0.96 2.05 49.14
C THR A 466 -0.06 0.89 49.55
N LYS A 467 0.87 0.47 48.69
CA LYS A 467 1.81 -0.64 48.95
C LYS A 467 3.17 -0.11 49.41
N PRO A 468 3.98 -0.95 50.11
CA PRO A 468 5.35 -0.58 50.45
C PRO A 468 6.16 -0.19 49.21
N MET A 469 6.98 0.86 49.29
CA MET A 469 7.71 1.43 48.14
C MET A 469 6.83 1.67 46.91
N SER A 470 5.57 2.05 47.13
CA SER A 470 4.57 2.29 46.09
C SER A 470 4.39 1.14 45.09
N GLY A 471 4.57 -0.12 45.51
CA GLY A 471 4.45 -1.29 44.60
C GLY A 471 5.68 -1.53 43.70
N LEU A 472 6.74 -0.75 43.88
CA LEU A 472 7.98 -0.82 43.11
C LEU A 472 9.10 -1.59 43.84
N GLN A 473 8.73 -2.56 44.69
CA GLN A 473 9.69 -3.25 45.56
C GLN A 473 10.78 -3.99 44.79
N ILE A 474 10.49 -4.38 43.54
CA ILE A 474 11.44 -5.05 42.66
C ILE A 474 12.73 -4.25 42.44
N PHE A 475 12.68 -2.92 42.53
CA PHE A 475 13.84 -2.05 42.31
C PHE A 475 14.64 -1.76 43.59
N GLY A 476 14.12 -2.11 44.78
CA GLY A 476 14.72 -1.76 46.07
C GLY A 476 14.61 -0.27 46.42
N PHE A 477 14.89 0.09 47.68
CA PHE A 477 14.67 1.47 48.19
C PHE A 477 15.50 2.51 47.44
N GLU A 478 16.81 2.29 47.30
CA GLU A 478 17.71 3.20 46.57
C GLU A 478 17.39 3.23 45.06
N GLY A 479 17.01 2.08 44.49
CA GLY A 479 16.64 1.99 43.08
C GLY A 479 15.37 2.77 42.75
N VAL A 480 14.34 2.74 43.61
CA VAL A 480 13.12 3.54 43.44
C VAL A 480 13.43 5.04 43.50
N ALA A 481 14.18 5.49 44.52
CA ALA A 481 14.53 6.90 44.66
C ALA A 481 15.36 7.41 43.46
N ASN A 482 16.30 6.60 42.97
CA ASN A 482 17.08 6.91 41.77
C ASN A 482 16.22 6.92 40.51
N LEU A 483 15.27 5.98 40.38
CA LEU A 483 14.36 5.91 39.24
C LEU A 483 13.47 7.14 39.16
N GLU A 484 12.85 7.54 40.28
CA GLU A 484 12.04 8.77 40.36
C GLU A 484 12.87 10.00 39.99
N LYS A 485 14.10 10.10 40.50
CA LYS A 485 15.03 11.18 40.16
C LYS A 485 15.35 11.21 38.67
N ILE A 486 15.59 10.05 38.03
CA ILE A 486 15.86 9.99 36.59
C ILE A 486 14.65 10.49 35.79
N TYR A 487 13.43 10.04 36.11
CA TYR A 487 12.23 10.51 35.40
C TYR A 487 11.95 12.00 35.62
N GLN A 488 12.23 12.53 36.81
CA GLN A 488 12.11 13.97 37.08
C GLN A 488 13.14 14.81 36.32
N LEU A 489 14.37 14.29 36.19
CA LEU A 489 15.49 14.95 35.49
C LEU A 489 15.54 14.66 33.99
N GLN A 490 14.62 13.87 33.43
CA GLN A 490 14.56 13.69 31.97
C GLN A 490 14.35 15.07 31.33
N ASP A 491 15.28 15.52 30.50
CA ASP A 491 15.09 16.70 29.67
C ASP A 491 13.95 16.47 28.67
N GLN A 492 13.36 17.54 28.13
CA GLN A 492 12.46 17.39 26.97
C GLN A 492 13.29 16.76 25.85
N ASP A 493 12.71 15.82 25.08
CA ASP A 493 13.44 15.16 24.00
C ASP A 493 14.08 16.23 23.11
N THR A 494 15.40 16.35 23.13
CA THR A 494 16.15 17.23 22.23
C THR A 494 16.14 16.58 20.85
N PHE A 495 15.02 16.74 20.14
CA PHE A 495 15.01 16.64 18.70
C PHE A 495 15.87 17.78 18.14
N SER A 496 16.31 17.65 16.89
CA SER A 496 17.11 18.69 16.21
C SER A 496 16.45 20.09 16.17
N HIS A 497 15.16 20.19 16.48
CA HIS A 497 14.36 21.41 16.49
C HIS A 497 13.62 21.52 17.83
N ASP A 498 13.23 22.74 18.24
CA ASP A 498 12.58 23.08 19.53
C ASP A 498 11.21 22.39 19.78
N GLU A 499 10.81 21.42 18.97
CA GLU A 499 9.60 20.62 19.17
C GLU A 499 9.79 19.63 20.32
N SER A 500 9.18 19.95 21.47
CA SER A 500 9.11 19.03 22.61
C SER A 500 7.97 18.03 22.41
N TYR A 501 8.29 16.75 22.22
CA TYR A 501 7.31 15.68 22.39
C TYR A 501 7.07 15.40 23.87
N PHE A 502 5.82 15.09 24.24
CA PHE A 502 5.45 14.88 25.63
C PHE A 502 6.10 13.60 26.18
N ILE A 503 7.04 13.76 27.11
CA ILE A 503 7.57 12.69 27.93
C ILE A 503 6.82 12.69 29.26
N ASP A 504 6.26 11.55 29.61
CA ASP A 504 5.61 11.39 30.89
C ASP A 504 6.62 11.23 32.02
N ARG A 505 6.81 12.28 32.83
CA ARG A 505 7.76 12.30 33.96
C ARG A 505 7.14 11.94 35.31
N GLU A 506 5.85 12.22 35.50
CA GLU A 506 5.17 12.04 36.78
C GLU A 506 4.82 10.58 37.05
N PHE A 507 4.79 10.15 38.30
CA PHE A 507 4.32 8.82 38.67
C PHE A 507 2.88 8.93 39.18
N LYS A 508 1.97 8.15 38.60
CA LYS A 508 0.54 8.15 38.95
C LYS A 508 0.07 6.75 39.29
N GLN A 509 -0.95 6.70 40.13
CA GLN A 509 -1.58 5.46 40.57
C GLN A 509 -1.99 4.62 39.36
N GLY A 510 -1.53 3.38 39.29
CA GLY A 510 -1.79 2.45 38.19
C GLY A 510 -0.82 2.53 37.00
N ASP A 511 0.22 3.36 37.06
CA ASP A 511 1.29 3.36 36.04
C ASP A 511 2.00 2.00 36.01
N LEU A 512 2.28 1.51 34.81
CA LEU A 512 2.91 0.21 34.57
C LEU A 512 4.37 0.38 34.16
N PHE A 513 5.27 -0.35 34.82
CA PHE A 513 6.69 -0.42 34.51
C PHE A 513 7.01 -1.77 33.87
N LEU A 514 7.57 -1.72 32.67
CA LEU A 514 8.04 -2.86 31.90
C LEU A 514 9.56 -2.94 32.05
N VAL A 515 10.10 -4.06 32.51
CA VAL A 515 11.54 -4.27 32.70
C VAL A 515 12.01 -5.40 31.81
N GLN A 516 13.12 -5.21 31.11
CA GLN A 516 13.69 -6.23 30.24
C GLN A 516 15.21 -6.18 30.28
N ALA A 517 15.82 -7.35 30.43
CA ALA A 517 17.25 -7.52 30.23
C ALA A 517 17.57 -7.81 28.76
N ARG A 518 18.76 -7.38 28.33
CA ARG A 518 19.36 -7.72 27.04
C ARG A 518 20.87 -7.84 27.16
N LYS A 519 21.50 -8.50 26.19
CA LYS A 519 22.97 -8.56 26.09
C LYS A 519 23.58 -7.16 26.00
N ASN A 520 24.75 -6.99 26.63
CA ASN A 520 25.56 -5.77 26.53
C ASN A 520 26.28 -5.70 25.18
N LEU A 521 25.47 -5.57 24.12
CA LEU A 521 25.91 -5.37 22.75
C LEU A 521 25.40 -4.01 22.24
N PRO A 522 26.09 -3.43 21.24
CA PRO A 522 25.54 -2.30 20.49
C PRO A 522 24.14 -2.60 19.97
N TYR A 523 23.36 -1.56 19.68
CA TYR A 523 22.07 -1.77 19.03
C TYR A 523 22.31 -2.37 17.64
N LEU A 524 21.68 -3.52 17.40
CA LEU A 524 21.75 -4.27 16.15
C LEU A 524 20.32 -4.48 15.65
N GLY A 525 20.06 -4.15 14.40
CA GLY A 525 18.76 -4.29 13.76
C GLY A 525 17.72 -3.26 14.20
N GLY A 526 16.44 -3.52 13.89
CA GLY A 526 15.40 -2.50 13.93
C GLY A 526 14.58 -2.40 15.22
N SER A 527 14.62 -3.37 16.15
CA SER A 527 13.94 -3.21 17.45
C SER A 527 14.52 -4.09 18.55
N THR A 528 14.61 -3.56 19.76
CA THR A 528 14.92 -4.32 20.97
C THR A 528 13.69 -5.09 21.47
N MET A 529 13.91 -6.07 22.36
CA MET A 529 12.78 -6.82 22.94
C MET A 529 11.85 -5.92 23.76
N LEU A 530 12.41 -4.96 24.52
CA LEU A 530 11.61 -3.97 25.25
C LEU A 530 10.84 -3.05 24.32
N GLY A 531 11.43 -2.61 23.20
CA GLY A 531 10.73 -1.81 22.19
C GLY A 531 9.53 -2.54 21.59
N LYS A 532 9.68 -3.84 21.29
CA LYS A 532 8.58 -4.71 20.83
C LYS A 532 7.50 -4.88 21.90
N LEU A 533 7.90 -5.13 23.15
CA LEU A 533 6.98 -5.30 24.29
C LEU A 533 6.16 -4.02 24.52
N ARG A 534 6.83 -2.87 24.51
CA ARG A 534 6.24 -1.54 24.65
C ARG A 534 5.15 -1.29 23.60
N ALA A 535 5.44 -1.55 22.33
CA ALA A 535 4.47 -1.39 21.24
C ALA A 535 3.30 -2.38 21.36
N ALA A 536 3.56 -3.63 21.73
CA ALA A 536 2.52 -4.65 21.92
C ALA A 536 1.57 -4.30 23.07
N PHE A 537 2.12 -3.86 24.20
CA PHE A 537 1.34 -3.39 25.36
C PHE A 537 0.49 -2.17 25.02
N TYR A 538 1.04 -1.19 24.32
CA TYR A 538 0.28 -0.01 23.90
C TYR A 538 -0.91 -0.39 22.99
N LYS A 539 -0.69 -1.28 22.01
CA LYS A 539 -1.76 -1.78 21.14
C LYS A 539 -2.84 -2.55 21.92
N ALA A 540 -2.44 -3.39 22.86
CA ALA A 540 -3.36 -4.14 23.71
C ALA A 540 -4.16 -3.20 24.64
N ALA A 541 -3.53 -2.19 25.22
CA ALA A 541 -4.17 -1.20 26.07
C ALA A 541 -5.22 -0.36 25.32
N ILE A 542 -4.96 0.00 24.06
CA ILE A 542 -5.96 0.65 23.20
C ILE A 542 -7.15 -0.29 22.94
N LYS A 543 -6.89 -1.58 22.67
CA LYS A 543 -7.95 -2.58 22.41
C LYS A 543 -8.86 -2.77 23.63
N GLU A 544 -8.30 -2.72 24.83
CA GLU A 544 -9.05 -2.78 26.09
C GLU A 544 -9.60 -1.42 26.56
N SER A 545 -9.45 -0.37 25.75
CA SER A 545 -9.91 1.00 26.06
C SER A 545 -9.31 1.58 27.35
N LEU A 546 -8.10 1.16 27.72
CA LEU A 546 -7.31 1.75 28.81
C LEU A 546 -6.61 3.04 28.37
N ILE A 547 -6.23 3.11 27.10
CA ILE A 547 -5.62 4.28 26.46
C ILE A 547 -6.48 4.68 25.27
N GLU A 548 -6.73 5.99 25.11
CA GLU A 548 -7.39 6.53 23.94
C GLU A 548 -6.46 6.48 22.71
N ARG A 549 -7.00 6.07 21.56
CA ARG A 549 -6.22 5.98 20.33
C ARG A 549 -5.93 7.37 19.77
N ASP A 550 -4.66 7.76 19.77
CA ASP A 550 -4.21 8.97 19.06
C ASP A 550 -4.24 8.75 17.54
N GLN A 551 -5.03 9.59 16.87
CA GLN A 551 -5.24 9.58 15.41
C GLN A 551 -4.25 10.50 14.67
N GLY A 552 -3.43 11.29 15.38
CA GLY A 552 -2.43 12.16 14.78
C GLY A 552 -1.37 11.38 13.99
N HIS A 553 -0.89 11.99 12.92
CA HIS A 553 0.24 11.49 12.13
C HIS A 553 1.51 12.21 12.52
N TYR A 554 2.40 11.50 13.22
CA TYR A 554 3.67 12.01 13.72
C TYR A 554 4.80 11.51 12.84
N TYR A 555 5.27 12.38 11.95
CA TYR A 555 6.41 12.07 11.08
C TYR A 555 7.72 12.35 11.81
N LEU A 556 8.72 11.51 11.54
CA LEU A 556 10.04 11.59 12.14
C LEU A 556 11.09 11.09 11.16
N TRP A 557 12.17 11.84 11.00
CA TRP A 557 13.38 11.34 10.35
C TRP A 557 14.25 10.63 11.37
N VAL A 558 14.62 9.39 11.06
CA VAL A 558 15.70 8.68 11.73
C VAL A 558 16.92 8.75 10.83
N THR A 559 18.06 9.15 11.38
CA THR A 559 19.30 9.42 10.63
C THR A 559 20.49 8.79 11.34
N GLU A 560 21.69 8.84 10.75
CA GLU A 560 22.92 8.35 11.41
C GLU A 560 22.88 6.85 11.71
N PHE A 561 22.32 6.07 10.79
CA PHE A 561 22.35 4.61 10.88
C PHE A 561 23.79 4.09 10.85
N PRO A 562 24.09 2.98 11.53
CA PRO A 562 25.35 2.28 11.32
C PRO A 562 25.41 1.79 9.87
N LEU A 563 26.58 1.90 9.23
CA LEU A 563 26.75 1.52 7.84
C LEU A 563 26.63 0.00 7.63
N PHE A 564 27.05 -0.78 8.63
CA PHE A 564 26.98 -2.24 8.63
C PHE A 564 26.31 -2.79 9.89
N THR A 565 25.65 -3.92 9.75
CA THR A 565 25.01 -4.68 10.82
C THR A 565 25.58 -6.08 10.87
N LEU A 566 25.91 -6.58 12.06
CA LEU A 566 26.42 -7.94 12.26
C LEU A 566 25.43 -9.00 11.77
N ASP A 567 25.95 -10.05 11.16
CA ASP A 567 25.14 -11.18 10.72
C ASP A 567 24.61 -11.97 11.94
N ASN A 568 23.39 -12.49 11.80
CA ASN A 568 22.78 -13.40 12.77
C ASN A 568 22.17 -14.60 12.03
N ASP A 569 21.70 -15.62 12.77
CA ASP A 569 21.16 -16.87 12.20
C ASP A 569 20.01 -16.67 11.19
N ASN A 570 19.35 -15.49 11.21
CA ASN A 570 18.22 -15.13 10.34
C ASN A 570 18.61 -14.13 9.22
N SER A 571 19.89 -13.79 9.06
CA SER A 571 20.32 -12.81 8.07
C SER A 571 20.29 -13.39 6.66
N THR A 572 19.46 -12.82 5.78
CA THR A 572 19.53 -13.02 4.33
C THR A 572 20.69 -12.17 3.79
N GLY A 573 21.91 -12.54 4.14
CA GLY A 573 23.11 -11.75 3.84
C GLY A 573 23.29 -11.44 2.36
N GLN A 574 24.07 -10.41 2.03
CA GLN A 574 24.37 -9.97 0.66
C GLN A 574 25.41 -10.87 -0.06
N GLY A 575 25.68 -12.06 0.50
CA GLY A 575 26.66 -13.03 -0.01
C GLY A 575 28.12 -12.74 0.37
N GLY A 576 28.35 -11.82 1.31
CA GLY A 576 29.67 -11.50 1.86
C GLY A 576 30.16 -12.51 2.90
N ARG A 577 31.48 -12.52 3.16
CA ARG A 577 32.13 -13.39 4.17
C ARG A 577 32.61 -12.62 5.40
N SER A 578 32.29 -11.34 5.49
CA SER A 578 32.72 -10.42 6.56
C SER A 578 32.11 -10.69 7.93
N GLY A 579 31.02 -11.48 8.02
CA GLY A 579 30.26 -11.67 9.26
C GLY A 579 29.34 -10.49 9.60
N PHE A 580 29.13 -9.59 8.65
CA PHE A 580 28.20 -8.46 8.70
C PHE A 580 27.75 -8.08 7.29
N HIS A 581 26.58 -7.46 7.17
CA HIS A 581 26.01 -6.95 5.92
C HIS A 581 25.76 -5.45 5.99
N ALA A 582 25.55 -4.80 4.84
CA ALA A 582 25.19 -3.38 4.83
C ALA A 582 23.79 -3.18 5.43
N THR A 583 23.63 -2.21 6.33
CA THR A 583 22.38 -1.97 7.08
C THR A 583 21.21 -1.60 6.17
N HIS A 584 21.47 -0.82 5.11
CA HIS A 584 20.46 -0.43 4.12
C HIS A 584 20.66 -1.18 2.80
N HIS A 585 21.75 -0.87 2.09
CA HIS A 585 22.18 -1.53 0.87
C HIS A 585 23.66 -1.19 0.61
N PRO A 586 24.39 -1.97 -0.21
CA PRO A 586 25.85 -1.81 -0.34
C PRO A 586 26.30 -0.53 -1.07
N PHE A 587 25.37 0.24 -1.64
CA PHE A 587 25.66 1.50 -2.36
C PHE A 587 25.64 2.75 -1.47
N THR A 588 25.37 2.61 -0.18
CA THR A 588 25.24 3.74 0.76
C THR A 588 26.59 4.36 1.06
N ALA A 589 26.69 5.69 0.98
CA ALA A 589 27.90 6.43 1.33
C ALA A 589 28.10 6.52 2.85
N PRO A 590 29.36 6.47 3.32
CA PRO A 590 29.69 6.91 4.68
C PRO A 590 29.34 8.40 4.87
N LYS A 591 28.91 8.76 6.08
CA LYS A 591 28.42 10.11 6.39
C LYS A 591 29.51 11.17 6.31
N THR A 592 30.67 10.91 6.92
CA THR A 592 31.79 11.88 7.00
C THR A 592 33.11 11.26 6.55
N ILE A 593 34.14 12.09 6.39
CA ILE A 593 35.51 11.64 6.09
C ILE A 593 36.03 10.69 7.18
N LYS A 594 35.69 10.94 8.45
CA LYS A 594 36.06 10.05 9.55
C LYS A 594 35.44 8.67 9.39
N ASP A 595 34.20 8.60 8.87
CA ASP A 595 33.54 7.32 8.60
C ASP A 595 34.18 6.56 7.44
N VAL A 596 34.79 7.27 6.48
CA VAL A 596 35.61 6.65 5.42
C VAL A 596 36.87 6.01 6.01
N ASP A 597 37.57 6.71 6.91
CA ASP A 597 38.78 6.18 7.56
C ASP A 597 38.46 4.93 8.40
N LEU A 598 37.29 4.90 9.06
CA LEU A 598 36.84 3.75 9.83
C LEU A 598 36.68 2.49 8.99
N LEU A 599 36.42 2.58 7.69
CA LEU A 599 36.31 1.40 6.82
C LEU A 599 37.59 0.58 6.72
N LEU A 600 38.76 1.20 6.98
CA LEU A 600 40.06 0.53 6.93
C LEU A 600 40.37 -0.29 8.19
N HIS A 601 39.82 0.10 9.34
CA HIS A 601 40.24 -0.42 10.64
C HIS A 601 39.10 -0.93 11.52
N ASP A 602 37.93 -0.28 11.49
CA ASP A 602 36.78 -0.63 12.33
C ASP A 602 35.44 -0.29 11.63
N PRO A 603 35.06 -1.04 10.58
CA PRO A 603 33.92 -0.69 9.72
C PRO A 603 32.58 -0.67 10.48
N LEU A 604 32.43 -1.44 11.55
CA LEU A 604 31.18 -1.50 12.34
C LEU A 604 30.87 -0.19 13.08
N LYS A 605 31.86 0.69 13.25
CA LYS A 605 31.66 2.02 13.84
C LYS A 605 31.31 3.09 12.80
N ALA A 606 31.45 2.80 11.51
CA ALA A 606 31.18 3.77 10.46
C ALA A 606 29.69 4.12 10.40
N ILE A 607 29.39 5.41 10.31
CA ILE A 607 28.02 5.92 10.19
C ILE A 607 27.69 6.11 8.71
N ALA A 608 26.49 5.69 8.32
CA ALA A 608 25.93 5.89 6.99
C ALA A 608 25.28 7.26 6.83
N ASP A 609 25.36 7.79 5.62
CA ASP A 609 24.52 8.91 5.16
C ASP A 609 23.13 8.41 4.73
N HIS A 610 22.48 7.69 5.65
CA HIS A 610 21.17 7.05 5.50
C HIS A 610 20.15 7.73 6.41
N TYR A 611 18.96 7.91 5.86
CA TYR A 611 17.80 8.51 6.51
C TYR A 611 16.54 7.72 6.18
N ASP A 612 15.73 7.45 7.20
CA ASP A 612 14.42 6.82 7.10
C ASP A 612 13.34 7.79 7.57
N LEU A 613 12.23 7.85 6.82
CA LEU A 613 11.03 8.56 7.23
C LEU A 613 10.07 7.59 7.91
N VAL A 614 9.77 7.88 9.16
CA VAL A 614 8.89 7.08 10.01
C VAL A 614 7.63 7.87 10.30
N VAL A 615 6.49 7.20 10.32
CA VAL A 615 5.24 7.76 10.84
C VAL A 615 4.55 6.73 11.70
N ASN A 616 4.25 7.08 12.96
CA ASN A 616 3.47 6.25 13.87
C ASN A 616 4.00 4.80 14.01
N GLY A 617 5.32 4.62 14.07
CA GLY A 617 5.97 3.31 14.14
C GLY A 617 6.07 2.53 12.82
N ILE A 618 5.67 3.14 11.70
CA ILE A 618 5.77 2.57 10.35
C ILE A 618 6.88 3.30 9.59
N GLU A 619 7.84 2.55 9.08
CA GLU A 619 8.80 3.02 8.10
C GLU A 619 8.06 3.30 6.77
N LEU A 620 7.87 4.58 6.46
CA LEU A 620 7.19 5.01 5.24
C LEU A 620 8.11 4.92 4.03
N GLY A 621 9.40 5.20 4.22
CA GLY A 621 10.42 5.06 3.19
C GLY A 621 11.82 5.30 3.73
N GLY A 622 12.81 4.99 2.92
CA GLY A 622 14.22 5.09 3.27
C GLY A 622 15.09 5.45 2.08
N GLY A 623 16.21 6.09 2.36
CA GLY A 623 17.12 6.60 1.35
C GLY A 623 18.51 6.88 1.87
N SER A 624 19.45 7.10 0.96
CA SER A 624 20.80 7.49 1.33
C SER A 624 21.48 8.30 0.24
N ARG A 625 22.53 9.04 0.63
CA ARG A 625 23.52 9.48 -0.35
C ARG A 625 24.28 8.25 -0.86
N ARG A 626 24.53 8.20 -2.16
CA ARG A 626 25.17 7.05 -2.80
C ARG A 626 26.67 7.23 -2.93
N ILE A 627 27.38 6.11 -2.96
CA ILE A 627 28.79 6.08 -3.38
C ILE A 627 28.82 6.31 -4.90
N HIS A 628 29.32 7.47 -5.31
CA HIS A 628 29.45 7.82 -6.74
C HIS A 628 30.83 7.47 -7.33
N VAL A 629 31.82 7.20 -6.49
CA VAL A 629 33.18 6.84 -6.93
C VAL A 629 33.31 5.32 -7.06
N ALA A 630 33.60 4.85 -8.28
CA ALA A 630 33.70 3.42 -8.57
C ALA A 630 34.73 2.67 -7.68
N GLU A 631 35.90 3.28 -7.44
CA GLU A 631 36.95 2.65 -6.61
C GLU A 631 36.53 2.51 -5.15
N MET A 632 35.82 3.50 -4.60
CA MET A 632 35.23 3.41 -3.26
C MET A 632 34.17 2.31 -3.19
N GLN A 633 33.29 2.23 -4.20
CA GLN A 633 32.25 1.20 -4.24
C GLN A 633 32.86 -0.20 -4.30
N LYS A 634 33.91 -0.38 -5.11
CA LYS A 634 34.65 -1.64 -5.20
C LYS A 634 35.33 -1.98 -3.88
N PHE A 635 35.95 -1.00 -3.21
CA PHE A 635 36.57 -1.19 -1.90
C PHE A 635 35.56 -1.65 -0.84
N VAL A 636 34.41 -0.99 -0.74
CA VAL A 636 33.33 -1.38 0.19
C VAL A 636 32.86 -2.82 -0.09
N MET A 637 32.60 -3.16 -1.35
CA MET A 637 32.10 -4.49 -1.69
C MET A 637 33.15 -5.60 -1.56
N LYS A 638 34.39 -5.37 -2.02
CA LYS A 638 35.44 -6.39 -2.07
C LYS A 638 36.24 -6.49 -0.78
N ASN A 639 36.62 -5.38 -0.18
CA ASN A 639 37.51 -5.36 0.99
C ASN A 639 36.72 -5.37 2.30
N VAL A 640 35.61 -4.64 2.37
CA VAL A 640 34.83 -4.51 3.61
C VAL A 640 33.80 -5.65 3.72
N LEU A 641 32.93 -5.81 2.72
CA LEU A 641 31.91 -6.87 2.68
C LEU A 641 32.44 -8.24 2.22
N GLN A 642 33.66 -8.28 1.65
CA GLN A 642 34.30 -9.52 1.19
C GLN A 642 33.46 -10.31 0.18
N LEU A 643 32.84 -9.62 -0.79
CA LEU A 643 32.17 -10.26 -1.91
C LEU A 643 33.18 -11.02 -2.80
N SER A 644 32.75 -12.16 -3.36
CA SER A 644 33.57 -12.94 -4.30
C SER A 644 33.76 -12.19 -5.63
N ASP A 645 34.80 -12.51 -6.39
CA ASP A 645 35.03 -11.89 -7.70
C ASP A 645 33.88 -12.15 -8.68
N GLU A 646 33.21 -13.31 -8.57
CA GLU A 646 31.99 -13.61 -9.33
C GLU A 646 30.86 -12.63 -8.99
N ARG A 647 30.60 -12.39 -7.69
CA ARG A 647 29.61 -11.41 -7.23
C ARG A 647 29.99 -9.99 -7.61
N MET A 648 31.27 -9.65 -7.62
CA MET A 648 31.74 -8.36 -8.12
C MET A 648 31.42 -8.17 -9.61
N ASN A 649 31.54 -9.22 -10.42
CA ASN A 649 31.20 -9.16 -11.85
C ASN A 649 29.70 -8.90 -12.08
N ASP A 650 28.84 -9.30 -11.14
CA ASP A 650 27.40 -8.96 -11.17
C ASP A 650 27.16 -7.44 -11.08
N PHE A 651 28.12 -6.62 -10.65
CA PHE A 651 27.98 -5.17 -10.56
C PHE A 651 28.84 -4.40 -11.57
N LEU A 652 29.47 -5.09 -12.53
CA LEU A 652 30.39 -4.47 -13.49
C LEU A 652 29.75 -3.33 -14.31
N HIS A 653 28.49 -3.47 -14.70
CA HIS A 653 27.74 -2.43 -15.41
C HIS A 653 27.59 -1.16 -14.57
N LEU A 654 27.34 -1.31 -13.27
CA LEU A 654 27.26 -0.18 -12.34
C LEU A 654 28.64 0.45 -12.14
N PHE A 655 29.69 -0.34 -11.92
CA PHE A 655 31.04 0.19 -11.77
C PHE A 655 31.50 0.99 -13.00
N ASN A 656 31.18 0.50 -14.19
CA ASN A 656 31.48 1.22 -15.44
C ASN A 656 30.73 2.54 -15.54
N ALA A 657 29.45 2.58 -15.14
CA ALA A 657 28.67 3.81 -15.10
C ALA A 657 29.24 4.81 -14.07
N LEU A 658 29.60 4.33 -12.87
CA LEU A 658 30.23 5.15 -11.83
C LEU A 658 31.58 5.74 -12.31
N ALA A 659 32.40 4.92 -12.97
CA ALA A 659 33.71 5.32 -13.48
C ALA A 659 33.63 6.34 -14.64
N ALA A 660 32.49 6.44 -15.31
CA ALA A 660 32.27 7.38 -16.42
C ALA A 660 31.99 8.82 -15.96
N GLY A 661 32.37 9.19 -14.74
CA GLY A 661 32.15 10.53 -14.19
C GLY A 661 30.78 10.71 -13.53
N CYS A 662 30.32 9.70 -12.79
CA CYS A 662 29.04 9.78 -12.08
C CYS A 662 29.03 10.93 -11.05
N PRO A 663 28.03 11.82 -11.07
CA PRO A 663 27.95 12.92 -10.11
C PRO A 663 27.65 12.39 -8.70
N PRO A 664 27.97 13.14 -7.64
CA PRO A 664 27.40 12.90 -6.32
C PRO A 664 25.88 12.87 -6.43
N HIS A 665 25.21 11.88 -5.84
CA HIS A 665 23.76 11.74 -5.96
C HIS A 665 23.18 11.12 -4.69
N ALA A 666 21.91 11.42 -4.46
CA ALA A 666 21.14 10.95 -3.32
C ALA A 666 19.71 10.67 -3.75
N GLY A 667 19.03 9.80 -3.01
CA GLY A 667 17.64 9.50 -3.30
C GLY A 667 16.95 8.75 -2.19
N MET A 668 15.68 8.42 -2.42
CA MET A 668 14.80 7.79 -1.45
C MET A 668 13.67 7.03 -2.16
N ALA A 669 13.20 5.96 -1.54
CA ALA A 669 11.99 5.27 -1.97
C ALA A 669 10.90 5.36 -0.90
N LEU A 670 9.73 5.88 -1.26
CA LEU A 670 8.54 5.91 -0.40
C LEU A 670 7.63 4.73 -0.74
N GLY A 671 7.21 3.97 0.27
CA GLY A 671 6.21 2.92 0.11
C GLY A 671 4.83 3.52 -0.18
N PHE A 672 4.42 3.55 -1.45
CA PHE A 672 3.15 4.17 -1.85
C PHE A 672 1.95 3.43 -1.25
N ASP A 673 2.01 2.10 -1.15
CA ASP A 673 0.98 1.31 -0.49
C ASP A 673 0.81 1.67 0.99
N ARG A 674 1.93 1.85 1.71
CA ARG A 674 1.91 2.28 3.11
C ARG A 674 1.38 3.70 3.24
N LEU A 675 1.82 4.62 2.38
CA LEU A 675 1.34 6.00 2.37
C LEU A 675 -0.20 6.05 2.27
N ILE A 676 -0.78 5.34 1.31
CA ILE A 676 -2.24 5.33 1.16
C ILE A 676 -2.92 4.66 2.35
N ALA A 677 -2.37 3.58 2.90
CA ALA A 677 -2.91 2.94 4.10
C ALA A 677 -2.94 3.91 5.29
N ILE A 678 -1.86 4.66 5.52
CA ILE A 678 -1.75 5.69 6.57
C ILE A 678 -2.77 6.80 6.32
N LEU A 679 -2.79 7.40 5.12
CA LEU A 679 -3.72 8.48 4.78
C LEU A 679 -5.20 8.08 4.88
N THR A 680 -5.50 6.79 4.78
CA THR A 680 -6.87 6.25 4.88
C THR A 680 -7.13 5.50 6.18
N ASN A 681 -6.24 5.59 7.17
CA ASN A 681 -6.35 4.94 8.49
C ASN A 681 -6.62 3.43 8.41
N GLN A 682 -5.88 2.73 7.54
CA GLN A 682 -5.94 1.27 7.41
C GLN A 682 -4.71 0.62 8.02
N ASP A 683 -4.91 -0.43 8.82
CA ASP A 683 -3.82 -1.18 9.45
C ASP A 683 -3.10 -2.13 8.46
N SER A 684 -3.70 -2.38 7.29
CA SER A 684 -3.22 -3.34 6.28
C SER A 684 -3.16 -2.71 4.90
N VAL A 685 -2.04 -2.93 4.19
CA VAL A 685 -1.89 -2.45 2.80
C VAL A 685 -2.83 -3.18 1.83
N LYS A 686 -3.38 -4.34 2.22
CA LYS A 686 -4.35 -5.09 1.41
C LYS A 686 -5.65 -4.32 1.18
N ASP A 687 -5.97 -3.37 2.05
CA ASP A 687 -7.16 -2.55 1.97
C ASP A 687 -7.05 -1.38 1.00
N VAL A 688 -5.85 -1.16 0.45
CA VAL A 688 -5.56 -0.09 -0.52
C VAL A 688 -5.00 -0.64 -1.84
N ILE A 689 -4.94 -1.97 -1.97
CA ILE A 689 -4.54 -2.70 -3.18
C ILE A 689 -5.78 -3.36 -3.79
N ALA A 690 -5.93 -3.27 -5.11
CA ALA A 690 -7.09 -3.80 -5.80
C ALA A 690 -7.20 -5.32 -5.64
N PHE A 691 -6.11 -6.05 -5.92
CA PHE A 691 -6.04 -7.51 -5.85
C PHE A 691 -4.82 -7.94 -5.02
N PRO A 692 -4.92 -7.87 -3.68
CA PRO A 692 -3.81 -8.22 -2.80
C PRO A 692 -3.64 -9.73 -2.70
N LYS A 693 -2.44 -10.17 -2.34
CA LYS A 693 -2.13 -11.57 -2.01
C LYS A 693 -2.48 -11.90 -0.56
N SER A 694 -2.72 -13.19 -0.30
CA SER A 694 -2.95 -13.76 1.03
C SER A 694 -1.67 -13.66 1.89
N SER A 695 -1.72 -14.07 3.15
CA SER A 695 -0.51 -14.17 3.99
C SER A 695 0.47 -15.26 3.54
N LYS A 696 0.06 -16.13 2.61
CA LYS A 696 0.91 -17.16 2.01
C LYS A 696 1.46 -16.77 0.64
N GLY A 697 1.08 -15.60 0.13
CA GLY A 697 1.47 -15.13 -1.21
C GLY A 697 0.47 -15.49 -2.30
N ASP A 698 -0.59 -16.21 -1.96
CA ASP A 698 -1.58 -16.69 -2.91
C ASP A 698 -2.57 -15.58 -3.32
N ASP A 699 -2.92 -15.54 -4.59
CA ASP A 699 -4.13 -14.86 -5.05
C ASP A 699 -5.32 -15.82 -4.89
N LEU A 700 -6.19 -15.54 -3.92
CA LEU A 700 -7.35 -16.38 -3.62
C LEU A 700 -8.45 -16.29 -4.69
N MET A 701 -8.51 -15.20 -5.46
CA MET A 701 -9.52 -15.00 -6.50
C MET A 701 -9.21 -15.85 -7.74
N VAL A 702 -7.98 -15.77 -8.25
CA VAL A 702 -7.57 -16.52 -9.44
C VAL A 702 -6.85 -17.83 -9.12
N LYS A 703 -6.64 -18.13 -7.83
CA LYS A 703 -5.96 -19.34 -7.34
C LYS A 703 -4.53 -19.46 -7.89
N SER A 704 -3.77 -18.36 -7.77
CA SER A 704 -2.35 -18.28 -8.16
C SER A 704 -1.46 -18.32 -6.91
N PRO A 705 -0.25 -18.92 -6.95
CA PRO A 705 0.33 -19.65 -8.09
C PRO A 705 -0.40 -20.97 -8.39
N SER A 706 -0.34 -21.41 -9.64
CA SER A 706 -0.89 -22.70 -10.10
C SER A 706 0.24 -23.63 -10.55
N PRO A 707 0.05 -24.96 -10.52
CA PRO A 707 1.02 -25.87 -11.12
C PRO A 707 1.14 -25.59 -12.63
N ILE A 708 2.36 -25.71 -13.14
CA ILE A 708 2.68 -25.64 -14.57
C ILE A 708 2.80 -27.05 -15.13
N SER A 709 2.46 -27.21 -16.41
CA SER A 709 2.60 -28.48 -17.12
C SER A 709 4.05 -28.77 -17.51
N ASP A 710 4.39 -30.04 -17.73
CA ASP A 710 5.72 -30.43 -18.20
C ASP A 710 6.09 -29.74 -19.53
N THR A 711 5.10 -29.55 -20.41
CA THR A 711 5.28 -28.81 -21.67
C THR A 711 5.53 -27.30 -21.50
N GLU A 712 5.15 -26.71 -20.37
CA GLU A 712 5.47 -25.30 -20.04
C GLU A 712 6.81 -25.18 -19.31
N LEU A 713 7.26 -26.27 -18.68
CA LEU A 713 8.58 -26.38 -18.04
C LEU A 713 9.69 -26.62 -19.08
N GLU A 714 9.42 -27.43 -20.11
CA GLU A 714 10.28 -27.66 -21.28
C GLU A 714 10.35 -26.43 -22.20
#